data_AF-R7HG09-F1
#
_entry.id   AF-R7HG09-F1
#
_cell.length_a   1.000
_cell.length_b   1.000
_cell.length_c   1.000
_cell.angle_alpha   90.00
_cell.angle_beta   90.00
_cell.angle_gamma   90.00
#
_symmetry.space_group_name_H-M   'P 1'
#
loop_
_entity.id
_entity.type
_entity.pdbx_description
1 polymer ?
#
loop_
_entity_poly.entity_id
_entity_poly.type
_entity_poly.pdbx_seq_one_letter_code
_entity_poly.pdbx_strand_id
1 'polypeptide(L)'
;MENKIMYKNYLKSLEQKYNAVCFDIDGTLTLKDSNNIDPRTISMITDLLKRKVPVVFITGRGEKGLECLKKDIYNQIKNSENITNEALKRIFVLTNDGARLFYSKEITFDSFLKENIYITTKEEIKNLSNVIGIIEELQANKNFKNFFDLKFSKDLKDGTIINLRMVFNTKNEKIINEIYSILKNQLSEEYKELFISRGMYKDLPVIQIGTSRKDKAIQKTEKLLGIPQDSMLRIGDCGDIKGNDFAMLNCNQGYSVDKINNDDNSCFPVFDEKGNILKGVDATLYLIKKAKLLPTVCLEKADKAEYQYHFARVEKNIVLGRQKLLKKYNNLINLNFSDCFGIDDLFDRNSGCIKIPMYEIELLENSPLKDFWLIQKNNCQAYSMRDDNNYLLRGSSTYYYLLANRISSNGEDFTLKSDVINWYDNYLNFLDNSINAIAITKNVNYQINKKMILGILDNCRNVLLVLLNHNLISNHFNENVLLDISTENEESIYELYSTLYNVEKMISNICFQENFIVTDNMIQECLLNTKKIVLYNLKIELKKPEKQDYSKDYRTYREIDNFAENYIAVSLYEEKCNSVDIINACGLSYGGIELPVIAKIINANRIDKLLLLKFNKEVSGYSNKQLLDLRKFNINNYGGLLNSQDLSNTNVDIFDDNVLTGKTLQLSVNSLYDSNINVKNICIVRYPSINRLDQMFMGNTCAIDYNLFFNYIYGLCFNSPYSWKDNEWKKDNGKYDYTDSLGVFDLNRKKIIECLIKNHDFSECSEVGEYKRRLV
;
A
#
# COMPACT_ATOMS: atom_id res chain seq x y z
N MET A 1 30.02 0.83 31.78
CA MET A 1 29.31 0.07 30.71
C MET A 1 30.35 -0.78 29.98
N GLU A 2 30.45 -2.06 30.34
CA GLU A 2 31.50 -2.96 29.84
C GLU A 2 31.35 -3.36 28.36
N ASN A 3 30.29 -2.98 27.65
CA ASN A 3 30.22 -3.22 26.20
C ASN A 3 29.59 -2.08 25.38
N LYS A 4 30.30 -0.95 25.31
CA LYS A 4 29.86 0.27 24.59
C LYS A 4 29.59 0.04 23.09
N ILE A 5 30.26 -0.93 22.47
CA ILE A 5 30.11 -1.25 21.05
C ILE A 5 28.81 -2.02 20.81
N MET A 6 28.59 -3.13 21.54
CA MET A 6 27.35 -3.92 21.47
C MET A 6 26.10 -3.04 21.72
N TYR A 7 26.10 -2.19 22.74
CA TYR A 7 24.98 -1.29 23.03
C TYR A 7 24.70 -0.32 21.85
N LYS A 8 25.76 0.24 21.25
CA LYS A 8 25.61 1.11 20.07
C LYS A 8 25.04 0.35 18.86
N ASN A 9 25.50 -0.88 18.64
CA ASN A 9 25.01 -1.72 17.55
C ASN A 9 23.56 -2.17 17.76
N TYR A 10 23.16 -2.48 19.00
CA TYR A 10 21.77 -2.70 19.39
C TYR A 10 20.87 -1.49 19.10
N LEU A 11 21.30 -0.27 19.45
CA LEU A 11 20.52 0.92 19.12
C LEU A 11 20.39 1.11 17.61
N LYS A 12 21.49 0.87 16.87
CA LYS A 12 21.51 0.94 15.41
C LYS A 12 20.59 -0.11 14.76
N SER A 13 20.49 -1.32 15.31
CA SER A 13 19.58 -2.33 14.77
C SER A 13 18.11 -1.92 14.96
N LEU A 14 17.78 -1.24 16.06
CA LEU A 14 16.43 -0.70 16.30
C LEU A 14 16.04 0.48 15.40
N GLU A 15 17.00 1.12 14.72
CA GLU A 15 16.69 2.15 13.72
C GLU A 15 15.99 1.56 12.48
N GLN A 16 16.23 0.27 12.20
CA GLN A 16 15.63 -0.47 11.10
C GLN A 16 14.11 -0.62 11.28
N LYS A 17 13.38 -0.52 10.18
CA LYS A 17 11.96 -0.88 10.09
C LYS A 17 11.83 -2.38 9.84
N TYR A 18 10.98 -3.02 10.63
CA TYR A 18 10.69 -4.43 10.57
C TYR A 18 9.27 -4.65 10.04
N ASN A 19 9.12 -5.67 9.20
CA ASN A 19 7.90 -5.97 8.45
C ASN A 19 7.16 -7.19 8.99
N ALA A 20 7.80 -7.95 9.88
CA ALA A 20 7.26 -9.09 10.59
C ALA A 20 8.07 -9.32 11.87
N VAL A 21 7.57 -10.18 12.76
CA VAL A 21 8.32 -10.65 13.93
C VAL A 21 8.29 -12.17 14.03
N CYS A 22 9.41 -12.76 14.41
CA CYS A 22 9.59 -14.17 14.73
C CYS A 22 9.92 -14.32 16.22
N PHE A 23 9.16 -15.15 16.91
CA PHE A 23 9.39 -15.49 18.30
C PHE A 23 9.71 -16.99 18.43
N ASP A 24 10.77 -17.33 19.18
CA ASP A 24 10.74 -18.58 19.91
C ASP A 24 9.61 -18.56 20.95
N ILE A 25 9.19 -19.73 21.42
CA ILE A 25 8.07 -19.85 22.35
C ILE A 25 8.59 -20.02 23.77
N ASP A 26 9.40 -21.05 24.00
CA ASP A 26 9.76 -21.52 25.33
C ASP A 26 10.84 -20.60 25.90
N GLY A 27 10.62 -20.03 27.10
CA GLY A 27 11.56 -19.08 27.71
C GLY A 27 11.52 -17.66 27.10
N THR A 28 10.89 -17.49 25.94
CA THR A 28 10.75 -16.19 25.24
C THR A 28 9.37 -15.55 25.46
N LEU A 29 8.31 -16.36 25.34
CA LEU A 29 6.91 -15.93 25.51
C LEU A 29 6.22 -16.59 26.71
N THR A 30 6.82 -17.64 27.26
CA THR A 30 6.24 -18.38 28.39
C THR A 30 6.62 -17.78 29.74
N LEU A 31 5.77 -18.02 30.73
CA LEU A 31 6.09 -17.75 32.13
C LEU A 31 7.35 -18.51 32.53
N LYS A 32 8.14 -17.93 33.43
CA LYS A 32 9.35 -18.57 33.97
C LYS A 32 9.00 -19.96 34.52
N ASP A 33 9.81 -20.95 34.16
CA ASP A 33 9.67 -22.35 34.57
C ASP A 33 8.30 -22.98 34.19
N SER A 34 7.65 -22.48 33.13
CA SER A 34 6.35 -22.94 32.65
C SER A 34 6.30 -23.06 31.13
N ASN A 35 5.40 -23.92 30.64
CA ASN A 35 5.08 -24.06 29.22
C ASN A 35 3.90 -23.17 28.78
N ASN A 36 3.29 -22.43 29.71
CA ASN A 36 2.14 -21.57 29.44
C ASN A 36 2.62 -20.20 28.97
N ILE A 37 1.99 -19.68 27.91
CA ILE A 37 2.23 -18.33 27.39
C ILE A 37 1.82 -17.29 28.44
N ASP A 38 2.66 -16.28 28.66
CA ASP A 38 2.35 -15.15 29.54
C ASP A 38 1.21 -14.31 28.93
N PRO A 39 0.10 -14.06 29.65
CA PRO A 39 -1.04 -13.29 29.13
C PRO A 39 -0.68 -11.91 28.59
N ARG A 40 0.37 -11.26 29.10
CA ARG A 40 0.85 -9.95 28.59
C ARG A 40 1.35 -10.06 27.16
N THR A 41 1.93 -11.19 26.78
CA THR A 41 2.40 -11.42 25.41
C THR A 41 1.24 -11.63 24.43
N ILE A 42 0.10 -12.16 24.90
CA ILE A 42 -1.11 -12.30 24.07
C ILE A 42 -1.66 -10.93 23.67
N SER A 43 -1.70 -9.97 24.59
CA SER A 43 -2.10 -8.59 24.29
C SER A 43 -1.12 -7.96 23.28
N MET A 44 0.18 -8.11 23.50
CA MET A 44 1.22 -7.66 22.57
C MET A 44 1.07 -8.26 21.17
N ILE A 45 0.83 -9.57 21.04
CA ILE A 45 0.59 -10.24 19.76
C ILE A 45 -0.67 -9.67 19.10
N THR A 46 -1.74 -9.48 19.88
CA THR A 46 -3.00 -8.92 19.39
C THR A 46 -2.81 -7.52 18.81
N ASP A 47 -2.03 -6.67 19.47
CA ASP A 47 -1.69 -5.33 18.99
C ASP A 47 -0.89 -5.36 17.68
N LEU A 48 0.06 -6.29 17.54
CA LEU A 48 0.81 -6.49 16.29
C LEU A 48 -0.13 -6.88 15.14
N LEU A 49 -1.06 -7.79 15.39
CA LEU A 49 -2.03 -8.25 14.39
C LEU A 49 -3.01 -7.13 14.00
N LYS A 50 -3.44 -6.28 14.95
CA LYS A 50 -4.25 -5.08 14.67
C LYS A 50 -3.50 -4.09 13.78
N ARG A 51 -2.20 -3.91 14.01
CA ARG A 51 -1.28 -3.13 13.16
C ARG A 51 -0.93 -3.82 11.84
N LYS A 52 -1.54 -4.98 11.55
CA LYS A 52 -1.35 -5.81 10.35
C LYS A 52 0.08 -6.34 10.18
N VAL A 53 0.84 -6.43 11.26
CA VAL A 53 2.19 -7.01 11.28
C VAL A 53 2.09 -8.55 11.39
N PRO A 54 2.67 -9.32 10.45
CA PRO A 54 2.76 -10.77 10.57
C PRO A 54 3.55 -11.24 11.80
N VAL A 55 3.02 -12.27 12.46
CA VAL A 55 3.63 -12.89 13.63
C VAL A 55 3.97 -14.34 13.28
N VAL A 56 5.25 -14.68 13.40
CA VAL A 56 5.78 -16.01 13.16
C VAL A 56 6.22 -16.60 14.50
N PHE A 57 5.73 -17.78 14.84
CA PHE A 57 6.26 -18.56 15.94
C PHE A 57 7.21 -19.61 15.39
N ILE A 58 8.32 -19.86 16.06
CA ILE A 58 9.24 -20.94 15.73
C ILE A 58 9.48 -21.82 16.95
N THR A 59 9.48 -23.13 16.75
CA THR A 59 9.63 -24.06 17.86
C THR A 59 10.24 -25.39 17.44
N GLY A 60 11.02 -26.00 18.33
CA GLY A 60 11.49 -27.38 18.19
C GLY A 60 10.41 -28.44 18.46
N ARG A 61 9.18 -28.00 18.82
CA ARG A 61 8.02 -28.89 18.98
C ARG A 61 7.48 -29.30 17.60
N GLY A 62 6.99 -30.54 17.49
CA GLY A 62 6.30 -31.05 16.29
C GLY A 62 4.79 -30.76 16.31
N GLU A 63 4.03 -31.41 15.42
CA GLU A 63 2.58 -31.15 15.25
C GLU A 63 1.76 -31.30 16.55
N LYS A 64 2.10 -32.25 17.42
CA LYS A 64 1.42 -32.37 18.73
C LYS A 64 1.60 -31.12 19.61
N GLY A 65 2.76 -30.48 19.53
CA GLY A 65 3.02 -29.23 20.23
C GLY A 65 2.33 -28.04 19.56
N LEU A 66 2.21 -28.05 18.23
CA LEU A 66 1.40 -27.09 17.50
C LEU A 66 -0.07 -27.12 17.97
N GLU A 67 -0.65 -28.30 18.18
CA GLU A 67 -2.04 -28.40 18.68
C GLU A 67 -2.23 -27.80 20.08
N CYS A 68 -1.21 -27.86 20.94
CA CYS A 68 -1.24 -27.18 22.23
C CYS A 68 -1.17 -25.65 22.02
N LEU A 69 -0.23 -25.20 21.19
CA LEU A 69 -0.06 -23.79 20.86
C LEU A 69 -1.32 -23.19 20.21
N LYS A 70 -1.99 -23.93 19.32
CA LYS A 70 -3.27 -23.54 18.71
C LYS A 70 -4.31 -23.25 19.79
N LYS A 71 -4.44 -24.10 20.80
CA LYS A 71 -5.40 -23.90 21.90
C LYS A 71 -5.08 -22.65 22.71
N ASP A 72 -3.81 -22.43 23.02
CA ASP A 72 -3.38 -21.30 23.82
C ASP A 72 -3.58 -19.98 23.07
N ILE A 73 -3.11 -19.91 21.81
CA ILE A 73 -3.19 -18.71 20.99
C ILE A 73 -4.62 -18.42 20.53
N TYR A 74 -5.30 -19.39 19.91
CA TYR A 74 -6.60 -19.16 19.30
C TYR A 74 -7.65 -18.76 20.33
N ASN A 75 -7.74 -19.50 21.44
CA ASN A 75 -8.76 -19.23 22.45
C ASN A 75 -8.47 -17.93 23.18
N GLN A 76 -7.21 -17.64 23.52
CA GLN A 76 -6.90 -16.42 24.27
C GLN A 76 -7.00 -15.18 23.39
N ILE A 77 -6.51 -15.20 22.14
CA ILE A 77 -6.60 -14.04 21.25
C ILE A 77 -8.04 -13.79 20.80
N LYS A 78 -8.80 -14.82 20.42
CA LYS A 78 -10.19 -14.64 19.95
C LYS A 78 -11.14 -14.19 21.07
N ASN A 79 -10.87 -14.56 22.31
CA ASN A 79 -11.72 -14.20 23.45
C ASN A 79 -11.28 -12.91 24.15
N SER A 80 -10.03 -12.46 23.97
CA SER A 80 -9.51 -11.29 24.71
C SER A 80 -9.97 -9.97 24.10
N GLU A 81 -10.08 -9.85 22.78
CA GLU A 81 -10.33 -8.57 22.11
C GLU A 81 -11.04 -8.72 20.76
N ASN A 82 -11.63 -7.62 20.24
CA ASN A 82 -12.27 -7.53 18.91
C ASN A 82 -11.26 -7.67 17.75
N ILE A 83 -10.67 -8.85 17.58
CA ILE A 83 -9.78 -9.18 16.46
C ILE A 83 -10.58 -9.81 15.32
N THR A 84 -10.27 -9.42 14.08
CA THR A 84 -10.91 -10.02 12.91
C THR A 84 -10.27 -11.37 12.56
N ASN A 85 -11.07 -12.28 11.97
CA ASN A 85 -10.55 -13.52 11.41
C ASN A 85 -9.40 -13.25 10.41
N GLU A 86 -9.52 -12.22 9.57
CA GLU A 86 -8.44 -11.86 8.63
C GLU A 86 -7.14 -11.47 9.34
N ALA A 87 -7.19 -10.84 10.51
CA ALA A 87 -5.98 -10.56 11.29
C ALA A 87 -5.32 -11.85 11.79
N LEU A 88 -6.10 -12.85 12.23
CA LEU A 88 -5.57 -14.15 12.68
C LEU A 88 -4.85 -14.96 11.58
N LYS A 89 -5.17 -14.74 10.29
CA LYS A 89 -4.43 -15.38 9.18
C LYS A 89 -2.97 -14.94 9.08
N ARG A 90 -2.59 -13.85 9.75
CA ARG A 90 -1.21 -13.33 9.80
C ARG A 90 -0.34 -14.03 10.85
N ILE A 91 -0.87 -15.07 11.49
CA ILE A 91 -0.12 -15.95 12.38
C ILE A 91 0.41 -17.13 11.57
N PHE A 92 1.71 -17.36 11.69
CA PHE A 92 2.43 -18.46 11.06
C PHE A 92 3.20 -19.25 12.13
N VAL A 93 3.34 -20.57 11.95
CA VAL A 93 4.10 -21.39 12.89
C VAL A 93 5.08 -22.32 12.17
N LEU A 94 6.35 -22.18 12.51
CA LEU A 94 7.45 -23.03 12.11
C LEU A 94 7.68 -24.11 13.17
N THR A 95 7.44 -25.37 12.80
CA THR A 95 7.60 -26.54 13.70
C THR A 95 8.87 -27.31 13.38
N ASN A 96 9.35 -28.11 14.34
CA ASN A 96 10.57 -28.90 14.23
C ASN A 96 11.77 -28.05 13.77
N ASP A 97 11.98 -26.92 14.44
CA ASP A 97 13.04 -25.94 14.14
C ASP A 97 12.96 -25.37 12.73
N GLY A 98 11.74 -25.34 12.18
CA GLY A 98 11.43 -24.73 10.90
C GLY A 98 11.53 -25.69 9.71
N ALA A 99 11.33 -26.99 9.93
CA ALA A 99 11.19 -27.95 8.84
C ALA A 99 9.85 -27.79 8.08
N ARG A 100 8.80 -27.34 8.78
CA ARG A 100 7.46 -27.12 8.20
C ARG A 100 6.86 -25.81 8.70
N LEU A 101 6.25 -25.09 7.77
CA LEU A 101 5.51 -23.86 8.03
C LEU A 101 4.01 -24.16 8.00
N PHE A 102 3.30 -23.77 9.04
CA PHE A 102 1.85 -23.87 9.18
C PHE A 102 1.20 -22.49 9.11
N TYR A 103 0.06 -22.40 8.43
CA TYR A 103 -0.69 -21.17 8.20
C TYR A 103 -2.19 -21.43 8.01
N SER A 104 -2.97 -20.37 7.88
CA SER A 104 -4.43 -20.44 7.81
C SER A 104 -4.96 -19.80 6.53
N LYS A 105 -5.78 -20.52 5.75
CA LYS A 105 -6.60 -19.94 4.66
C LYS A 105 -7.99 -19.53 5.15
N GLU A 106 -8.51 -20.25 6.13
CA GLU A 106 -9.79 -20.05 6.81
C GLU A 106 -9.57 -20.00 8.32
N ILE A 107 -10.50 -19.40 9.05
CA ILE A 107 -10.37 -19.18 10.49
C ILE A 107 -11.59 -19.71 11.22
N THR A 108 -11.51 -20.98 11.59
CA THR A 108 -12.27 -21.63 12.65
C THR A 108 -11.25 -22.29 13.59
N PHE A 109 -11.69 -22.77 14.77
CA PHE A 109 -10.76 -23.47 15.67
C PHE A 109 -10.10 -24.67 14.96
N ASP A 110 -10.86 -25.43 14.17
CA ASP A 110 -10.36 -26.62 13.46
C ASP A 110 -9.54 -26.30 12.21
N SER A 111 -9.79 -25.17 11.54
CA SER A 111 -9.04 -24.77 10.32
C SER A 111 -7.84 -23.88 10.60
N PHE A 112 -7.73 -23.32 11.81
CA PHE A 112 -6.59 -22.50 12.21
C PHE A 112 -5.28 -23.32 12.19
N LEU A 113 -4.28 -22.79 11.47
CA LEU A 113 -2.96 -23.40 11.30
C LEU A 113 -3.03 -24.86 10.80
N LYS A 114 -3.96 -25.13 9.87
CA LYS A 114 -4.18 -26.44 9.25
C LYS A 114 -3.39 -26.64 7.95
N GLU A 115 -3.24 -25.57 7.18
CA GLU A 115 -2.45 -25.60 5.96
C GLU A 115 -0.97 -25.67 6.31
N ASN A 116 -0.19 -26.39 5.52
CA ASN A 116 1.24 -26.46 5.74
C ASN A 116 2.03 -26.71 4.46
N ILE A 117 3.29 -26.28 4.48
CA ILE A 117 4.28 -26.55 3.45
C ILE A 117 5.59 -27.00 4.07
N TYR A 118 6.32 -27.81 3.32
CA TYR A 118 7.67 -28.23 3.67
C TYR A 118 8.68 -27.13 3.32
N ILE A 119 9.42 -26.69 4.34
CA ILE A 119 10.64 -25.89 4.16
C ILE A 119 11.79 -26.85 3.83
N THR A 120 11.80 -28.02 4.45
CA THR A 120 12.73 -29.12 4.16
C THR A 120 12.59 -29.64 2.73
N THR A 121 13.68 -30.04 2.10
CA THR A 121 13.72 -30.67 0.77
C THR A 121 13.57 -32.20 0.85
N LYS A 122 13.21 -32.83 -0.27
CA LYS A 122 13.13 -34.30 -0.35
C LYS A 122 14.48 -34.99 -0.08
N GLU A 123 15.57 -34.34 -0.48
CA GLU A 123 16.93 -34.82 -0.27
C GLU A 123 17.31 -34.83 1.22
N GLU A 124 17.01 -33.74 1.93
CA GLU A 124 17.24 -33.63 3.39
C GLU A 124 16.47 -34.72 4.16
N ILE A 125 15.23 -35.03 3.77
CA ILE A 125 14.43 -36.11 4.38
C ILE A 125 15.08 -37.49 4.13
N LYS A 126 15.54 -37.73 2.90
CA LYS A 126 16.22 -38.98 2.54
C LYS A 126 17.51 -39.14 3.34
N ASN A 127 18.29 -38.07 3.47
CA ASN A 127 19.56 -38.10 4.19
C ASN A 127 19.37 -38.29 5.69
N LEU A 128 18.32 -37.70 6.28
CA LEU A 128 17.95 -38.00 7.67
C LEU A 128 17.65 -39.48 7.87
N SER A 129 16.98 -40.12 6.90
CA SER A 129 16.66 -41.55 6.97
C SER A 129 17.92 -42.43 6.97
N ASN A 130 18.96 -42.06 6.21
CA ASN A 130 20.23 -42.77 6.22
C ASN A 130 20.96 -42.62 7.56
N VAL A 131 20.96 -41.41 8.12
CA VAL A 131 21.60 -41.09 9.41
C VAL A 131 20.95 -41.82 10.58
N ILE A 132 19.65 -42.10 10.51
CA ILE A 132 18.96 -42.91 11.52
C ILE A 132 19.61 -44.28 11.66
N GLY A 133 19.97 -44.94 10.54
CA GLY A 133 20.69 -46.22 10.57
C GLY A 133 22.03 -46.13 11.28
N ILE A 134 22.80 -45.07 11.02
CA ILE A 134 24.10 -44.81 11.68
C ILE A 134 23.93 -44.67 13.20
N ILE A 135 22.86 -44.01 13.65
CA ILE A 135 22.61 -43.76 15.07
C ILE A 135 22.10 -45.02 15.77
N GLU A 136 21.30 -45.82 15.10
CA GLU A 136 20.89 -47.14 15.60
C GLU A 136 22.12 -48.06 15.78
N GLU A 137 23.09 -48.03 14.87
CA GLU A 137 24.38 -48.72 15.05
C GLU A 137 25.18 -48.19 16.24
N LEU A 138 25.25 -46.86 16.42
CA LEU A 138 25.88 -46.25 17.60
C LEU A 138 25.20 -46.66 18.90
N GLN A 139 23.87 -46.76 18.92
CA GLN A 139 23.11 -47.20 20.09
C GLN A 139 23.33 -48.69 20.40
N ALA A 140 23.59 -49.52 19.37
CA ALA A 140 23.91 -50.93 19.53
C ALA A 140 25.34 -51.18 20.06
N ASN A 141 26.24 -50.21 19.96
CA ASN A 141 27.61 -50.30 20.47
C ASN A 141 27.62 -50.43 22.00
N LYS A 142 28.34 -51.43 22.53
CA LYS A 142 28.44 -51.71 23.97
C LYS A 142 28.89 -50.49 24.81
N ASN A 143 29.67 -49.59 24.23
CA ASN A 143 30.17 -48.39 24.93
C ASN A 143 29.11 -47.29 25.09
N PHE A 144 28.09 -47.26 24.23
CA PHE A 144 27.06 -46.21 24.21
C PHE A 144 25.63 -46.74 24.46
N LYS A 145 25.49 -48.08 24.56
CA LYS A 145 24.25 -48.77 24.90
C LYS A 145 23.67 -48.24 26.22
N ASN A 146 22.37 -47.93 26.22
CA ASN A 146 21.59 -47.39 27.35
C ASN A 146 21.84 -45.92 27.74
N PHE A 147 22.71 -45.17 27.05
CA PHE A 147 22.93 -43.76 27.40
C PHE A 147 21.88 -42.80 26.85
N PHE A 148 21.17 -43.18 25.79
CA PHE A 148 20.11 -42.37 25.20
C PHE A 148 19.00 -43.22 24.57
N ASP A 149 17.81 -42.63 24.48
CA ASP A 149 16.65 -43.14 23.78
C ASP A 149 16.35 -42.32 22.53
N LEU A 150 15.93 -42.98 21.45
CA LEU A 150 15.55 -42.30 20.21
C LEU A 150 14.07 -41.92 20.22
N LYS A 151 13.79 -40.66 19.91
CA LYS A 151 12.45 -40.12 19.67
C LYS A 151 12.40 -39.47 18.30
N PHE A 152 11.35 -39.79 17.55
CA PHE A 152 11.17 -39.27 16.19
C PHE A 152 10.02 -38.28 16.16
N SER A 153 10.21 -37.17 15.45
CA SER A 153 9.12 -36.32 15.03
C SER A 153 8.70 -36.71 13.62
N LYS A 154 7.41 -37.03 13.44
CA LYS A 154 6.84 -37.53 12.19
C LYS A 154 5.75 -36.59 11.68
N ASP A 155 5.60 -36.49 10.37
CA ASP A 155 4.37 -35.95 9.76
C ASP A 155 3.20 -36.85 10.16
N LEU A 156 2.14 -36.26 10.70
CA LEU A 156 0.94 -37.00 11.08
C LEU A 156 0.16 -37.53 9.88
N LYS A 157 0.37 -36.97 8.68
CA LYS A 157 -0.34 -37.38 7.46
C LYS A 157 0.23 -38.65 6.83
N ASP A 158 1.55 -38.71 6.64
CA ASP A 158 2.20 -39.79 5.89
C ASP A 158 3.29 -40.54 6.69
N GLY A 159 3.55 -40.13 7.93
CA GLY A 159 4.52 -40.78 8.82
C GLY A 159 5.98 -40.45 8.54
N THR A 160 6.27 -39.55 7.59
CA THR A 160 7.64 -39.13 7.23
C THR A 160 8.37 -38.61 8.46
N ILE A 161 9.61 -39.08 8.70
CA ILE A 161 10.44 -38.60 9.81
C ILE A 161 11.13 -37.29 9.39
N ILE A 162 10.96 -36.26 10.21
CA ILE A 162 11.40 -34.88 9.90
C ILE A 162 12.51 -34.43 10.85
N ASN A 163 12.55 -34.98 12.06
CA ASN A 163 13.53 -34.68 13.09
C ASN A 163 13.74 -35.92 13.97
N LEU A 164 14.99 -36.15 14.37
CA LEU A 164 15.41 -37.17 15.32
C LEU A 164 15.93 -36.52 16.60
N ARG A 165 15.49 -37.02 17.75
CA ARG A 165 15.97 -36.58 19.06
C ARG A 165 16.53 -37.77 19.85
N MET A 166 17.80 -37.65 20.22
CA MET A 166 18.47 -38.53 21.18
C MET A 166 18.27 -37.96 22.57
N VAL A 167 17.46 -38.61 23.39
CA VAL A 167 17.17 -38.20 24.77
C VAL A 167 18.12 -38.92 25.71
N PHE A 168 19.03 -38.19 26.35
CA PHE A 168 20.05 -38.81 27.19
C PHE A 168 19.49 -39.13 28.57
N ASN A 169 19.75 -40.36 29.01
CA ASN A 169 19.39 -40.86 30.34
C ASN A 169 20.47 -40.50 31.40
N THR A 170 21.42 -39.62 31.03
CA THR A 170 22.52 -39.15 31.86
C THR A 170 22.70 -37.63 31.70
N LYS A 171 23.20 -36.98 32.75
CA LYS A 171 23.64 -35.57 32.73
C LYS A 171 25.17 -35.43 32.59
N ASN A 172 25.89 -36.53 32.35
CA ASN A 172 27.35 -36.50 32.21
C ASN A 172 27.76 -35.81 30.90
N GLU A 173 28.19 -34.55 31.00
CA GLU A 173 28.59 -33.75 29.86
C GLU A 173 29.73 -34.37 29.04
N LYS A 174 30.67 -35.11 29.64
CA LYS A 174 31.78 -35.72 28.88
C LYS A 174 31.25 -36.72 27.85
N ILE A 175 30.34 -37.60 28.26
CA ILE A 175 29.73 -38.62 27.40
C ILE A 175 28.88 -37.98 26.30
N ILE A 176 28.06 -36.99 26.68
CA ILE A 176 27.22 -36.25 25.72
C ILE A 176 28.09 -35.51 24.71
N ASN A 177 29.20 -34.90 25.17
CA ASN A 177 30.16 -34.22 24.30
C ASN A 177 30.86 -35.17 23.35
N GLU A 178 31.25 -36.36 23.81
CA GLU A 178 31.89 -37.38 22.99
C GLU A 178 30.96 -37.85 21.86
N ILE A 179 29.73 -38.24 22.19
CA ILE A 179 28.72 -38.67 21.20
C ILE A 179 28.40 -37.54 20.22
N TYR A 180 28.26 -36.30 20.70
CA TYR A 180 28.04 -35.15 19.84
C TYR A 180 29.19 -34.93 18.85
N SER A 181 30.44 -35.05 19.30
CA SER A 181 31.62 -34.90 18.43
C SER A 181 31.69 -35.99 17.36
N ILE A 182 31.38 -37.24 17.71
CA ILE A 182 31.29 -38.35 16.76
C ILE A 182 30.26 -38.04 15.67
N LEU A 183 29.04 -37.71 16.07
CA LEU A 183 27.95 -37.39 15.14
C LEU A 183 28.28 -36.17 14.29
N LYS A 184 28.82 -35.11 14.90
CA LYS A 184 29.19 -33.90 14.17
C LYS A 184 30.22 -34.19 13.08
N ASN A 185 31.24 -35.00 13.37
CA ASN A 185 32.27 -35.35 12.39
C ASN A 185 31.65 -36.17 11.24
N GLN A 186 30.88 -37.21 11.55
CA GLN A 186 30.22 -38.06 10.54
C GLN A 186 29.25 -37.27 9.64
N LEU A 187 28.44 -36.41 10.25
CA LEU A 187 27.49 -35.57 9.51
C LEU A 187 28.18 -34.50 8.66
N SER A 188 29.29 -33.92 9.15
CA SER A 188 29.98 -32.82 8.46
C SER A 188 30.66 -33.21 7.16
N GLU A 189 30.94 -34.50 6.95
CA GLU A 189 31.58 -35.01 5.73
C GLU A 189 30.55 -35.40 4.67
N GLU A 190 29.53 -36.16 5.04
CA GLU A 190 28.60 -36.84 4.10
C GLU A 190 27.18 -36.25 4.06
N TYR A 191 26.73 -35.54 5.11
CA TYR A 191 25.34 -35.07 5.27
C TYR A 191 25.27 -33.60 5.71
N LYS A 192 25.92 -32.71 4.96
CA LYS A 192 26.15 -31.30 5.33
C LYS A 192 24.88 -30.45 5.47
N GLU A 193 23.80 -30.90 4.86
CA GLU A 193 22.47 -30.28 4.88
C GLU A 193 21.64 -30.62 6.13
N LEU A 194 22.06 -31.60 6.94
CA LEU A 194 21.44 -31.91 8.22
C LEU A 194 22.07 -31.09 9.34
N PHE A 195 21.25 -30.75 10.33
CA PHE A 195 21.67 -29.88 11.43
C PHE A 195 21.62 -30.62 12.75
N ILE A 196 22.75 -30.61 13.45
CA ILE A 196 22.84 -31.12 14.81
C ILE A 196 22.75 -29.96 15.81
N SER A 197 21.89 -30.08 16.80
CA SER A 197 21.73 -29.10 17.88
C SER A 197 21.64 -29.80 19.23
N ARG A 198 21.85 -29.03 20.29
CA ARG A 198 21.65 -29.49 21.67
C ARG A 198 20.52 -28.72 22.31
N GLY A 199 19.85 -29.37 23.26
CA GLY A 199 18.83 -28.71 24.06
C GLY A 199 18.46 -29.54 25.27
N MET A 200 17.31 -29.21 25.84
CA MET A 200 16.72 -29.92 26.97
C MET A 200 15.34 -30.43 26.59
N TYR A 201 14.97 -31.62 27.06
CA TYR A 201 13.62 -32.16 26.94
C TYR A 201 13.23 -32.81 28.25
N LYS A 202 12.26 -32.22 28.97
CA LYS A 202 11.83 -32.68 30.31
C LYS A 202 13.04 -32.84 31.27
N ASP A 203 13.87 -31.81 31.37
CA ASP A 203 15.09 -31.75 32.21
C ASP A 203 16.21 -32.75 31.87
N LEU A 204 16.10 -33.44 30.73
CA LEU A 204 17.14 -34.31 30.19
C LEU A 204 17.87 -33.65 29.02
N PRO A 205 19.20 -33.75 28.95
CA PRO A 205 19.97 -33.30 27.79
C PRO A 205 19.53 -34.05 26.53
N VAL A 206 19.42 -33.35 25.42
CA VAL A 206 19.12 -33.96 24.12
C VAL A 206 20.09 -33.49 23.04
N ILE A 207 20.39 -34.40 22.12
CA ILE A 207 20.96 -34.07 20.82
C ILE A 207 19.84 -34.24 19.79
N GLN A 208 19.62 -33.21 18.96
CA GLN A 208 18.64 -33.24 17.88
C GLN A 208 19.35 -33.21 16.55
N ILE A 209 18.82 -33.98 15.59
CA ILE A 209 19.24 -33.96 14.19
C ILE A 209 18.01 -33.62 13.37
N GLY A 210 18.00 -32.39 12.88
CA GLY A 210 16.91 -31.82 12.10
C GLY A 210 17.27 -31.74 10.62
N THR A 211 16.22 -31.70 9.80
CA THR A 211 16.33 -31.44 8.35
C THR A 211 16.32 -29.96 8.00
N SER A 212 16.17 -29.07 8.98
CA SER A 212 16.12 -27.62 8.79
C SER A 212 16.78 -26.89 9.95
N ARG A 213 17.13 -25.63 9.72
CA ARG A 213 17.69 -24.69 10.70
C ARG A 213 16.81 -23.45 10.75
N LYS A 214 16.66 -22.87 11.95
CA LYS A 214 15.72 -21.77 12.21
C LYS A 214 15.92 -20.56 11.28
N ASP A 215 17.17 -20.20 10.96
CA ASP A 215 17.50 -19.11 10.03
C ASP A 215 17.11 -19.39 8.58
N LYS A 216 17.36 -20.60 8.06
CA LYS A 216 16.93 -21.03 6.72
C LYS A 216 15.41 -21.02 6.61
N ALA A 217 14.74 -21.44 7.67
CA ALA A 217 13.28 -21.41 7.75
C ALA A 217 12.73 -19.98 7.72
N ILE A 218 13.34 -19.05 8.45
CA ILE A 218 12.99 -17.63 8.40
C ILE A 218 13.20 -17.06 7.01
N GLN A 219 14.34 -17.32 6.37
CA GLN A 219 14.62 -16.80 5.02
C GLN A 219 13.56 -17.27 4.00
N LYS A 220 13.18 -18.55 4.05
CA LYS A 220 12.10 -19.06 3.19
C LYS A 220 10.75 -18.43 3.53
N THR A 221 10.47 -18.23 4.82
CA THR A 221 9.23 -17.58 5.28
C THR A 221 9.15 -16.12 4.85
N GLU A 222 10.25 -15.35 4.92
CA GLU A 222 10.30 -13.97 4.40
C GLU A 222 9.95 -13.91 2.91
N LYS A 223 10.50 -14.84 2.12
CA LYS A 223 10.18 -14.93 0.68
C LYS A 223 8.70 -15.25 0.44
N LEU A 224 8.13 -16.20 1.19
CA LEU A 224 6.71 -16.57 1.09
C LEU A 224 5.78 -15.42 1.49
N LEU A 225 6.17 -14.66 2.52
CA LEU A 225 5.46 -13.45 2.92
C LEU A 225 5.66 -12.29 1.93
N GLY A 226 6.60 -12.42 0.98
CA GLY A 226 6.96 -11.37 0.01
C GLY A 226 7.70 -10.18 0.62
N ILE A 227 8.06 -10.24 1.90
CA ILE A 227 8.74 -9.15 2.61
C ILE A 227 10.23 -9.10 2.24
N PRO A 228 10.91 -7.95 2.42
CA PRO A 228 12.34 -7.86 2.15
C PRO A 228 13.11 -8.86 3.04
N GLN A 229 14.21 -9.40 2.54
CA GLN A 229 15.06 -10.29 3.35
C GLN A 229 15.59 -9.52 4.57
N ASP A 230 15.78 -10.20 5.69
CA ASP A 230 16.27 -9.61 6.94
C ASP A 230 15.39 -8.43 7.44
N SER A 231 14.10 -8.47 7.14
CA SER A 231 13.09 -7.52 7.64
C SER A 231 12.22 -8.10 8.76
N MET A 232 12.40 -9.37 9.09
CA MET A 232 11.77 -10.02 10.24
C MET A 232 12.60 -9.80 11.50
N LEU A 233 12.01 -9.18 12.52
CA LEU A 233 12.60 -9.08 13.87
C LEU A 233 12.65 -10.49 14.49
N ARG A 234 13.76 -10.92 15.08
CA ARG A 234 13.93 -12.30 15.58
C ARG A 234 14.24 -12.28 17.06
N ILE A 235 13.46 -13.00 17.86
CA ILE A 235 13.55 -12.99 19.32
C ILE A 235 13.57 -14.44 19.83
N GLY A 236 14.53 -14.78 20.68
CA GLY A 236 14.67 -16.09 21.31
C GLY A 236 15.41 -15.99 22.65
N ASP A 237 15.45 -17.06 23.42
CA ASP A 237 16.07 -17.09 24.75
C ASP A 237 17.50 -17.66 24.73
N CYS A 238 17.83 -18.47 23.72
CA CYS A 238 19.04 -19.30 23.69
C CYS A 238 20.04 -18.86 22.59
N GLY A 239 20.59 -17.64 22.73
CA GLY A 239 21.50 -17.01 21.77
C GLY A 239 23.00 -17.31 21.95
N ASP A 240 23.40 -18.27 22.80
CA ASP A 240 24.79 -18.71 22.91
C ASP A 240 25.19 -19.62 21.74
N ILE A 241 26.49 -19.77 21.43
CA ILE A 241 27.00 -20.49 20.23
C ILE A 241 26.45 -21.92 20.08
N LYS A 242 26.07 -22.58 21.18
CA LYS A 242 25.54 -23.95 21.18
C LYS A 242 24.02 -24.01 21.29
N GLY A 243 23.35 -22.87 21.43
CA GLY A 243 21.91 -22.73 21.56
C GLY A 243 21.17 -23.05 20.26
N ASN A 244 19.92 -23.48 20.40
CA ASN A 244 19.03 -23.78 19.26
C ASN A 244 18.55 -22.51 18.53
N ASP A 245 18.49 -21.36 19.22
CA ASP A 245 18.14 -20.08 18.61
C ASP A 245 19.33 -19.36 17.98
N PHE A 246 20.55 -19.76 18.32
CA PHE A 246 21.79 -19.09 17.87
C PHE A 246 21.78 -18.78 16.37
N ALA A 247 21.47 -19.77 15.53
CA ALA A 247 21.49 -19.57 14.07
C ALA A 247 20.49 -18.49 13.62
N MET A 248 19.31 -18.43 14.23
CA MET A 248 18.29 -17.43 13.95
C MET A 248 18.72 -16.04 14.46
N LEU A 249 19.33 -15.98 15.64
CA LEU A 249 19.67 -14.74 16.35
C LEU A 249 21.03 -14.16 15.94
N ASN A 250 21.90 -14.95 15.30
CA ASN A 250 23.23 -14.54 14.85
C ASN A 250 23.17 -13.64 13.61
N CYS A 251 22.48 -12.50 13.73
CA CYS A 251 22.34 -11.47 12.72
C CYS A 251 21.94 -10.12 13.36
N ASN A 252 21.92 -9.05 12.55
CA ASN A 252 21.56 -7.69 13.01
C ASN A 252 20.09 -7.54 13.45
N GLN A 253 19.25 -8.53 13.17
CA GLN A 253 17.82 -8.52 13.51
C GLN A 253 17.50 -9.47 14.68
N GLY A 254 18.52 -10.13 15.23
CA GLY A 254 18.40 -11.12 16.28
C GLY A 254 18.66 -10.56 17.66
N TYR A 255 17.69 -10.77 18.56
CA TYR A 255 17.73 -10.33 19.93
C TYR A 255 17.54 -11.53 20.86
N SER A 256 18.44 -11.68 21.82
CA SER A 256 18.32 -12.71 22.85
C SER A 256 17.77 -12.12 24.14
N VAL A 257 16.82 -12.83 24.75
CA VAL A 257 16.19 -12.44 26.02
C VAL A 257 16.71 -13.20 27.22
N ASP A 258 17.69 -14.10 27.05
CA ASP A 258 18.39 -14.69 28.21
C ASP A 258 19.88 -14.93 27.92
N LYS A 259 20.23 -16.03 27.23
CA LYS A 259 21.62 -16.41 26.97
C LYS A 259 22.14 -15.70 25.73
N ILE A 260 23.31 -15.10 25.82
CA ILE A 260 23.96 -14.36 24.71
C ILE A 260 25.29 -14.99 24.33
N ASN A 261 25.74 -14.75 23.10
CA ASN A 261 27.16 -14.75 22.77
C ASN A 261 27.72 -13.33 23.05
N ASN A 262 29.01 -13.21 23.36
CA ASN A 262 29.66 -11.90 23.53
C ASN A 262 30.07 -11.30 22.17
N ASP A 263 29.24 -11.46 21.12
CA ASP A 263 29.46 -10.85 19.81
C ASP A 263 28.83 -9.46 19.77
N ASP A 264 29.60 -8.46 19.34
CA ASP A 264 29.14 -7.08 19.30
C ASP A 264 28.13 -6.79 18.17
N ASN A 265 27.93 -7.71 17.22
CA ASN A 265 27.10 -7.48 16.03
C ASN A 265 25.89 -8.42 15.90
N SER A 266 25.63 -9.28 16.88
CA SER A 266 24.59 -10.30 16.78
C SER A 266 24.04 -10.72 18.15
N CYS A 267 22.95 -11.49 18.15
CA CYS A 267 22.29 -12.01 19.36
C CYS A 267 22.12 -10.96 20.46
N PHE A 268 21.69 -9.75 20.09
CA PHE A 268 21.76 -8.60 20.99
C PHE A 268 20.96 -8.84 22.28
N PRO A 269 21.55 -8.62 23.48
CA PRO A 269 20.75 -8.51 24.69
C PRO A 269 19.82 -7.29 24.58
N VAL A 270 18.65 -7.36 25.23
CA VAL A 270 17.71 -6.25 25.27
C VAL A 270 18.10 -5.28 26.38
N PHE A 271 18.35 -4.02 26.03
CA PHE A 271 18.73 -2.98 26.99
C PHE A 271 17.57 -2.02 27.28
N ASP A 272 17.36 -1.70 28.56
CA ASP A 272 16.46 -0.62 28.97
C ASP A 272 17.06 0.79 28.68
N GLU A 273 16.30 1.84 28.95
CA GLU A 273 16.74 3.24 28.73
C GLU A 273 17.94 3.65 29.59
N LYS A 274 18.21 2.93 30.69
CA LYS A 274 19.36 3.14 31.58
C LYS A 274 20.56 2.29 31.16
N GLY A 275 20.42 1.44 30.15
CA GLY A 275 21.44 0.52 29.67
C GLY A 275 21.56 -0.77 30.48
N ASN A 276 20.56 -1.12 31.30
CA ASN A 276 20.51 -2.42 31.98
C ASN A 276 19.96 -3.50 31.04
N ILE A 277 20.48 -4.72 31.18
CA ILE A 277 20.00 -5.87 30.40
C ILE A 277 18.70 -6.41 31.03
N LEU A 278 17.63 -6.45 30.24
CA LEU A 278 16.37 -7.09 30.59
C LEU A 278 16.41 -8.58 30.18
N LYS A 279 15.58 -9.40 30.84
CA LYS A 279 15.49 -10.84 30.54
C LYS A 279 14.06 -11.36 30.42
N GLY A 280 13.89 -12.49 29.75
CA GLY A 280 12.65 -13.23 29.59
C GLY A 280 11.54 -12.38 28.95
N VAL A 281 10.30 -12.62 29.39
CA VAL A 281 9.10 -11.95 28.85
C VAL A 281 9.18 -10.42 28.96
N ASP A 282 9.76 -9.88 30.04
CA ASP A 282 9.86 -8.42 30.21
C ASP A 282 10.78 -7.78 29.15
N ALA A 283 11.85 -8.48 28.76
CA ALA A 283 12.69 -8.06 27.63
C ALA A 283 11.93 -8.10 26.31
N THR A 284 11.17 -9.18 26.06
CA THR A 284 10.35 -9.31 24.84
C THR A 284 9.35 -8.17 24.72
N LEU A 285 8.59 -7.89 25.78
CA LEU A 285 7.59 -6.81 25.81
C LEU A 285 8.24 -5.43 25.58
N TYR A 286 9.37 -5.18 26.23
CA TYR A 286 10.10 -3.92 26.07
C TYR A 286 10.62 -3.75 24.63
N LEU A 287 11.22 -4.79 24.06
CA LEU A 287 11.76 -4.77 22.70
C LEU A 287 10.67 -4.48 21.66
N ILE A 288 9.53 -5.15 21.75
CA ILE A 288 8.42 -4.93 20.80
C ILE A 288 7.87 -3.51 20.87
N LYS A 289 7.86 -2.89 22.06
CA LYS A 289 7.47 -1.48 22.22
C LYS A 289 8.46 -0.52 21.57
N LYS A 290 9.75 -0.86 21.53
CA LYS A 290 10.82 -0.02 20.96
C LYS A 290 11.07 -0.27 19.47
N ALA A 291 10.79 -1.47 18.97
CA ALA A 291 11.03 -1.83 17.58
C ALA A 291 10.04 -1.15 16.61
N LYS A 292 10.54 -0.74 15.44
CA LYS A 292 9.74 -0.10 14.39
C LYS A 292 9.02 -1.13 13.52
N LEU A 293 7.98 -1.76 14.06
CA LEU A 293 7.20 -2.81 13.40
C LEU A 293 6.05 -2.21 12.57
N LEU A 294 6.08 -2.33 11.24
CA LEU A 294 5.10 -1.68 10.36
C LEU A 294 4.42 -2.68 9.43
N PRO A 295 3.17 -2.40 9.01
CA PRO A 295 2.52 -3.19 7.98
C PRO A 295 3.30 -3.10 6.66
N THR A 296 3.29 -4.20 5.90
CA THR A 296 3.94 -4.28 4.60
C THR A 296 2.92 -4.08 3.48
N VAL A 297 2.90 -2.89 2.91
CA VAL A 297 2.08 -2.55 1.74
C VAL A 297 2.80 -2.94 0.44
N CYS A 298 4.14 -2.88 0.41
CA CYS A 298 4.95 -3.21 -0.76
C CYS A 298 5.75 -4.51 -0.52
N LEU A 299 5.43 -5.56 -1.26
CA LEU A 299 6.16 -6.83 -1.28
C LEU A 299 7.36 -6.72 -2.23
N GLU A 300 8.60 -6.78 -1.76
CA GLU A 300 9.81 -6.64 -2.61
C GLU A 300 10.32 -7.97 -3.19
N LYS A 301 9.84 -9.12 -2.69
CA LYS A 301 10.35 -10.46 -3.06
C LYS A 301 9.27 -11.52 -3.29
N ALA A 302 8.07 -11.10 -3.69
CA ALA A 302 6.98 -12.03 -3.99
C ALA A 302 7.34 -12.95 -5.17
N ASP A 303 6.92 -14.21 -5.12
CA ASP A 303 7.00 -15.11 -6.27
C ASP A 303 5.89 -14.75 -7.28
N LYS A 304 6.27 -14.46 -8.53
CA LYS A 304 5.33 -13.97 -9.54
C LYS A 304 4.21 -14.97 -9.86
N ALA A 305 4.54 -16.27 -9.96
CA ALA A 305 3.57 -17.29 -10.35
C ALA A 305 2.56 -17.54 -9.23
N GLU A 306 3.03 -17.65 -7.99
CA GLU A 306 2.17 -17.75 -6.81
C GLU A 306 1.30 -16.49 -6.64
N TYR A 307 1.92 -15.31 -6.74
CA TYR A 307 1.23 -14.02 -6.65
C TYR A 307 0.12 -13.91 -7.68
N GLN A 308 0.38 -14.23 -8.96
CA GLN A 308 -0.60 -14.13 -10.04
C GLN A 308 -1.86 -14.94 -9.75
N TYR A 309 -1.72 -16.20 -9.33
CA TYR A 309 -2.86 -17.07 -9.03
C TYR A 309 -3.72 -16.52 -7.90
N HIS A 310 -3.09 -16.09 -6.80
CA HIS A 310 -3.81 -15.58 -5.63
C HIS A 310 -4.44 -14.21 -5.90
N PHE A 311 -3.72 -13.33 -6.59
CA PHE A 311 -4.21 -12.02 -6.96
C PHE A 311 -5.41 -12.09 -7.91
N ALA A 312 -5.43 -13.03 -8.86
CA ALA A 312 -6.57 -13.24 -9.76
C ALA A 312 -7.85 -13.61 -9.00
N ARG A 313 -7.74 -14.35 -7.88
CA ARG A 313 -8.88 -14.65 -7.01
C ARG A 313 -9.40 -13.41 -6.29
N VAL A 314 -8.50 -12.52 -5.86
CA VAL A 314 -8.85 -11.24 -5.24
C VAL A 314 -9.55 -10.34 -6.25
N GLU A 315 -9.00 -10.19 -7.46
CA GLU A 315 -9.63 -9.41 -8.54
C GLU A 315 -11.02 -9.94 -8.89
N LYS A 316 -11.19 -11.27 -9.01
CA LYS A 316 -12.51 -11.87 -9.21
C LYS A 316 -13.51 -11.45 -8.11
N ASN A 317 -13.08 -11.42 -6.86
CA ASN A 317 -13.92 -10.98 -5.74
C ASN A 317 -14.26 -9.49 -5.81
N ILE A 318 -13.31 -8.64 -6.24
CA ILE A 318 -13.58 -7.21 -6.50
C ILE A 318 -14.68 -7.07 -7.55
N VAL A 319 -14.53 -7.74 -8.70
CA VAL A 319 -15.48 -7.67 -9.82
C VAL A 319 -16.88 -8.15 -9.42
N LEU A 320 -16.97 -9.27 -8.69
CA LEU A 320 -18.25 -9.81 -8.21
C LEU A 320 -18.90 -8.89 -7.16
N GLY A 321 -18.11 -8.33 -6.24
CA GLY A 321 -18.60 -7.38 -5.23
C GLY A 321 -19.09 -6.07 -5.83
N ARG A 322 -18.38 -5.58 -6.87
CA ARG A 322 -18.64 -4.31 -7.53
C ARG A 322 -20.07 -4.17 -8.07
N GLN A 323 -20.62 -5.22 -8.68
CA GLN A 323 -21.96 -5.14 -9.30
C GLN A 323 -23.05 -4.77 -8.28
N LYS A 324 -22.99 -5.34 -7.07
CA LYS A 324 -23.94 -5.04 -6.00
C LYS A 324 -23.77 -3.61 -5.49
N LEU A 325 -22.53 -3.12 -5.43
CA LEU A 325 -22.20 -1.78 -4.96
C LEU A 325 -22.64 -0.69 -5.95
N LEU A 326 -22.29 -0.86 -7.23
CA LEU A 326 -22.67 0.08 -8.28
C LEU A 326 -24.18 0.19 -8.45
N LYS A 327 -24.95 -0.86 -8.14
CA LYS A 327 -26.42 -0.80 -8.18
C LYS A 327 -27.00 0.32 -7.34
N LYS A 328 -26.46 0.59 -6.14
CA LYS A 328 -26.91 1.69 -5.27
C LYS A 328 -26.76 3.04 -5.97
N TYR A 329 -25.56 3.32 -6.48
CA TYR A 329 -25.25 4.60 -7.12
C TYR A 329 -25.92 4.74 -8.49
N ASN A 330 -26.03 3.66 -9.25
CA ASN A 330 -26.78 3.65 -10.49
C ASN A 330 -28.25 4.00 -10.25
N ASN A 331 -28.87 3.45 -9.21
CA ASN A 331 -30.24 3.80 -8.86
C ASN A 331 -30.38 5.29 -8.53
N LEU A 332 -29.44 5.89 -7.79
CA LEU A 332 -29.44 7.32 -7.50
C LEU A 332 -29.32 8.17 -8.77
N ILE A 333 -28.44 7.78 -9.69
CA ILE A 333 -28.32 8.45 -10.99
C ILE A 333 -29.63 8.33 -11.79
N ASN A 334 -30.23 7.15 -11.87
CA ASN A 334 -31.48 6.95 -12.61
C ASN A 334 -32.63 7.80 -12.02
N LEU A 335 -32.67 7.95 -10.69
CA LEU A 335 -33.65 8.79 -10.01
C LEU A 335 -33.43 10.27 -10.30
N ASN A 336 -32.16 10.72 -10.29
CA ASN A 336 -31.81 12.13 -10.49
C ASN A 336 -31.77 12.54 -11.97
N PHE A 337 -31.63 11.58 -12.88
CA PHE A 337 -31.54 11.74 -14.34
C PHE A 337 -32.38 10.65 -15.02
N SER A 338 -33.64 10.95 -15.31
CA SER A 338 -34.66 9.98 -15.77
C SER A 338 -34.25 9.16 -17.00
N ASP A 339 -33.50 9.76 -17.94
CA ASP A 339 -33.00 9.10 -19.16
C ASP A 339 -31.57 8.50 -19.05
N CYS A 340 -31.01 8.38 -17.85
CA CYS A 340 -29.69 7.74 -17.63
C CYS A 340 -29.86 6.39 -16.93
N PHE A 341 -29.14 5.36 -17.38
CA PHE A 341 -29.12 4.03 -16.77
C PHE A 341 -27.78 3.76 -16.05
N GLY A 342 -27.49 4.61 -15.07
CA GLY A 342 -26.36 4.48 -14.17
C GLY A 342 -25.21 5.42 -14.47
N ILE A 343 -24.12 5.26 -13.72
CA ILE A 343 -22.98 6.20 -13.75
C ILE A 343 -22.33 6.29 -15.14
N ASP A 344 -22.22 5.17 -15.86
CA ASP A 344 -21.53 5.10 -17.15
C ASP A 344 -22.32 5.78 -18.28
N ASP A 345 -23.60 6.12 -18.07
CA ASP A 345 -24.42 6.89 -19.01
C ASP A 345 -24.29 8.40 -18.81
N LEU A 346 -23.98 8.84 -17.59
CA LEU A 346 -23.74 10.26 -17.28
C LEU A 346 -22.27 10.64 -17.45
N PHE A 347 -21.37 9.80 -16.94
CA PHE A 347 -19.92 10.01 -17.00
C PHE A 347 -19.31 9.10 -18.07
N ASP A 348 -18.43 9.67 -18.89
CA ASP A 348 -17.59 8.88 -19.77
C ASP A 348 -16.59 8.06 -18.95
N ARG A 349 -16.63 6.73 -19.06
CA ARG A 349 -15.79 5.81 -18.27
C ARG A 349 -14.29 6.11 -18.39
N ASN A 350 -13.84 6.55 -19.57
CA ASN A 350 -12.41 6.74 -19.82
C ASN A 350 -11.97 8.13 -19.37
N SER A 351 -12.55 9.19 -19.91
CA SER A 351 -12.14 10.56 -19.57
C SER A 351 -12.66 11.03 -18.22
N GLY A 352 -13.76 10.47 -17.71
CA GLY A 352 -14.45 10.94 -16.51
C GLY A 352 -15.30 12.20 -16.72
N CYS A 353 -15.40 12.71 -17.96
CA CYS A 353 -16.22 13.87 -18.26
C CYS A 353 -17.71 13.56 -18.22
N ILE A 354 -18.53 14.59 -18.05
CA ILE A 354 -19.97 14.47 -18.35
C ILE A 354 -20.13 14.33 -19.87
N LYS A 355 -20.88 13.31 -20.30
CA LYS A 355 -21.19 13.07 -21.70
C LYS A 355 -22.65 13.35 -21.99
N ILE A 356 -22.90 13.90 -23.17
CA ILE A 356 -24.26 14.08 -23.71
C ILE A 356 -24.30 13.40 -25.08
N PRO A 357 -25.16 12.38 -25.27
CA PRO A 357 -25.38 11.78 -26.58
C PRO A 357 -25.72 12.83 -27.63
N MET A 358 -25.17 12.70 -28.84
CA MET A 358 -25.34 13.72 -29.88
C MET A 358 -26.82 13.99 -30.20
N TYR A 359 -27.67 12.95 -30.21
CA TYR A 359 -29.10 13.13 -30.45
C TYR A 359 -29.79 13.99 -29.38
N GLU A 360 -29.36 13.95 -28.11
CA GLU A 360 -29.92 14.80 -27.06
C GLU A 360 -29.62 16.28 -27.34
N ILE A 361 -28.42 16.59 -27.84
CA ILE A 361 -28.06 17.95 -28.27
C ILE A 361 -28.88 18.38 -29.48
N GLU A 362 -29.04 17.54 -30.49
CA GLU A 362 -29.78 17.90 -31.70
C GLU A 362 -31.27 18.13 -31.45
N LEU A 363 -31.87 17.40 -30.50
CA LEU A 363 -33.27 17.58 -30.10
C LEU A 363 -33.53 18.86 -29.26
N LEU A 364 -32.48 19.51 -28.75
CA LEU A 364 -32.61 20.73 -27.98
C LEU A 364 -32.74 21.96 -28.88
N GLU A 365 -33.93 22.57 -28.88
CA GLU A 365 -34.19 23.88 -29.48
C GLU A 365 -34.08 24.99 -28.43
N ASN A 366 -33.49 26.13 -28.79
CA ASN A 366 -33.42 27.35 -27.96
C ASN A 366 -32.89 27.13 -26.53
N SER A 367 -31.69 26.57 -26.40
CA SER A 367 -31.04 26.32 -25.10
C SER A 367 -29.78 27.18 -24.91
N PRO A 368 -29.78 28.15 -23.97
CA PRO A 368 -28.60 28.96 -23.67
C PRO A 368 -27.37 28.14 -23.28
N LEU A 369 -27.58 27.06 -22.53
CA LEU A 369 -26.50 26.16 -22.13
C LEU A 369 -25.96 25.35 -23.32
N LYS A 370 -26.81 24.95 -24.27
CA LYS A 370 -26.36 24.32 -25.52
C LYS A 370 -25.48 25.30 -26.30
N ASP A 371 -25.95 26.53 -26.49
CA ASP A 371 -25.21 27.56 -27.24
C ASP A 371 -23.86 27.83 -26.60
N PHE A 372 -23.81 27.90 -25.26
CA PHE A 372 -22.58 28.02 -24.49
C PHE A 372 -21.60 26.88 -24.76
N TRP A 373 -22.03 25.62 -24.64
CA TRP A 373 -21.14 24.47 -24.86
C TRP A 373 -20.68 24.34 -26.31
N LEU A 374 -21.49 24.82 -27.26
CA LEU A 374 -21.18 24.81 -28.69
C LEU A 374 -20.42 26.06 -29.17
N ILE A 375 -19.96 26.94 -28.27
CA ILE A 375 -19.09 28.07 -28.63
C ILE A 375 -17.87 27.56 -29.41
N GLN A 376 -17.62 28.19 -30.55
CA GLN A 376 -16.51 27.85 -31.42
C GLN A 376 -15.43 28.93 -31.44
N LYS A 377 -14.17 28.49 -31.49
CA LYS A 377 -12.99 29.31 -31.78
C LYS A 377 -12.31 28.72 -33.01
N ASN A 378 -12.11 29.50 -34.06
CA ASN A 378 -11.53 29.03 -35.33
C ASN A 378 -12.24 27.77 -35.90
N ASN A 379 -13.58 27.77 -35.92
CA ASN A 379 -14.43 26.65 -36.35
C ASN A 379 -14.31 25.35 -35.51
N CYS A 380 -13.60 25.38 -34.38
CA CYS A 380 -13.43 24.25 -33.48
C CYS A 380 -14.16 24.52 -32.16
N GLN A 381 -14.65 23.48 -31.48
CA GLN A 381 -15.36 23.65 -30.20
C GLN A 381 -14.38 24.07 -29.11
N ALA A 382 -14.71 25.13 -28.38
CA ALA A 382 -13.83 25.68 -27.35
C ALA A 382 -13.94 24.93 -26.02
N TYR A 383 -15.18 24.72 -25.55
CA TYR A 383 -15.47 24.21 -24.20
C TYR A 383 -15.90 22.75 -24.16
N SER A 384 -16.29 22.18 -25.29
CA SER A 384 -16.57 20.75 -25.44
C SER A 384 -15.65 20.12 -26.50
N MET A 385 -15.66 18.79 -26.56
CA MET A 385 -15.14 18.03 -27.70
C MET A 385 -16.10 16.90 -28.03
N ARG A 386 -15.90 16.22 -29.16
CA ARG A 386 -16.73 15.06 -29.54
C ARG A 386 -15.91 13.77 -29.46
N ASP A 387 -16.55 12.70 -28.99
CA ASP A 387 -16.14 11.35 -29.38
C ASP A 387 -16.99 10.88 -30.58
N ASP A 388 -17.16 9.57 -30.76
CA ASP A 388 -17.91 9.03 -31.90
C ASP A 388 -19.43 9.18 -31.76
N ASN A 389 -19.95 9.32 -30.54
CA ASN A 389 -21.39 9.29 -30.27
C ASN A 389 -21.88 10.40 -29.33
N ASN A 390 -20.97 11.13 -28.68
CA ASN A 390 -21.28 12.05 -27.61
C ASN A 390 -20.52 13.36 -27.74
N TYR A 391 -21.11 14.42 -27.21
CA TYR A 391 -20.40 15.60 -26.76
C TYR A 391 -19.84 15.34 -25.37
N LEU A 392 -18.56 15.63 -25.19
CA LEU A 392 -17.83 15.54 -23.93
C LEU A 392 -17.66 16.96 -23.40
N LEU A 393 -18.16 17.23 -22.19
CA LEU A 393 -18.20 18.58 -21.61
C LEU A 393 -16.85 19.03 -20.99
N ARG A 394 -15.77 18.75 -21.72
CA ARG A 394 -14.39 19.17 -21.44
C ARG A 394 -13.73 19.52 -22.77
N GLY A 395 -13.21 20.74 -22.89
CA GLY A 395 -12.71 21.29 -24.15
C GLY A 395 -11.22 21.60 -24.17
N SER A 396 -10.72 21.87 -25.37
CA SER A 396 -9.32 22.29 -25.65
C SER A 396 -9.02 23.71 -25.21
N SER A 397 -10.00 24.58 -24.98
CA SER A 397 -9.73 25.94 -24.48
C SER A 397 -9.62 26.01 -22.95
N THR A 398 -10.20 25.06 -22.22
CA THR A 398 -10.20 25.04 -20.74
C THR A 398 -9.50 23.80 -20.19
N TYR A 399 -10.25 22.71 -20.04
CA TYR A 399 -9.85 21.51 -19.32
C TYR A 399 -8.58 20.87 -19.86
N TYR A 400 -8.50 20.71 -21.19
CA TYR A 400 -7.39 20.05 -21.87
C TYR A 400 -6.44 21.02 -22.58
N TYR A 401 -6.53 22.32 -22.28
CA TYR A 401 -5.74 23.34 -22.96
C TYR A 401 -4.24 23.09 -22.91
N LEU A 402 -3.70 22.79 -21.72
CA LEU A 402 -2.27 22.55 -21.57
C LEU A 402 -1.86 21.28 -22.32
N LEU A 403 -2.70 20.25 -22.37
CA LEU A 403 -2.43 19.04 -23.16
C LEU A 403 -2.40 19.34 -24.67
N ALA A 404 -3.31 20.19 -25.15
CA ALA A 404 -3.43 20.57 -26.55
C ALA A 404 -2.37 21.59 -27.01
N ASN A 405 -1.68 22.28 -26.09
CA ASN A 405 -0.80 23.40 -26.44
C ASN A 405 0.63 23.30 -25.93
N ARG A 406 0.92 22.52 -24.87
CA ARG A 406 2.29 22.36 -24.37
C ARG A 406 3.20 21.83 -25.47
N ILE A 407 4.43 22.29 -25.51
CA ILE A 407 5.41 21.87 -26.52
C ILE A 407 5.83 20.42 -26.23
N SER A 408 5.84 19.57 -27.26
CA SER A 408 6.36 18.21 -27.19
C SER A 408 7.44 18.00 -28.25
N SER A 409 8.61 17.53 -27.83
CA SER A 409 9.72 17.17 -28.71
C SER A 409 10.33 15.85 -28.27
N ASN A 410 10.26 14.83 -29.13
CA ASN A 410 10.78 13.48 -28.86
C ASN A 410 10.24 12.88 -27.55
N GLY A 411 8.99 13.19 -27.20
CA GLY A 411 8.36 12.75 -25.95
C GLY A 411 8.80 13.50 -24.69
N GLU A 412 9.58 14.58 -24.81
CA GLU A 412 9.79 15.54 -23.73
C GLU A 412 8.80 16.70 -23.87
N ASP A 413 8.01 16.92 -22.81
CA ASP A 413 6.93 17.89 -22.75
C ASP A 413 7.33 19.11 -21.90
N PHE A 414 7.10 20.32 -22.40
CA PHE A 414 7.38 21.57 -21.69
C PHE A 414 6.21 22.56 -21.81
N THR A 415 5.89 23.25 -20.71
CA THR A 415 4.81 24.24 -20.64
C THR A 415 5.41 25.62 -20.43
N LEU A 416 5.08 26.57 -21.31
CA LEU A 416 5.57 27.95 -21.23
C LEU A 416 4.68 28.84 -20.35
N LYS A 417 5.23 29.97 -19.90
CA LYS A 417 4.44 30.96 -19.15
C LYS A 417 3.26 31.51 -19.97
N SER A 418 3.44 31.69 -21.28
CA SER A 418 2.38 32.11 -22.20
C SER A 418 1.21 31.12 -22.22
N ASP A 419 1.49 29.82 -22.17
CA ASP A 419 0.45 28.79 -22.14
C ASP A 419 -0.35 28.89 -20.84
N VAL A 420 0.34 29.07 -19.71
CA VAL A 420 -0.31 29.26 -18.40
C VAL A 420 -1.20 30.51 -18.40
N ILE A 421 -0.74 31.65 -18.92
CA ILE A 421 -1.53 32.89 -18.96
C ILE A 421 -2.76 32.72 -19.85
N ASN A 422 -2.59 32.16 -21.05
CA ASN A 422 -3.71 31.89 -21.95
C ASN A 422 -4.74 30.93 -21.33
N TRP A 423 -4.28 29.94 -20.56
CA TRP A 423 -5.14 29.01 -19.83
C TRP A 423 -6.01 29.74 -18.80
N TYR A 424 -5.42 30.64 -18.00
CA TYR A 424 -6.17 31.48 -17.07
C TYR A 424 -7.22 32.33 -17.79
N ASP A 425 -6.84 33.03 -18.87
CA ASP A 425 -7.74 33.90 -19.62
C ASP A 425 -8.91 33.11 -20.23
N ASN A 426 -8.65 31.93 -20.77
CA ASN A 426 -9.69 31.06 -21.29
C ASN A 426 -10.66 30.59 -20.19
N TYR A 427 -10.16 30.28 -18.99
CA TYR A 427 -10.99 29.91 -17.84
C TYR A 427 -11.85 31.06 -17.34
N LEU A 428 -11.32 32.29 -17.32
CA LEU A 428 -12.10 33.48 -16.95
C LEU A 428 -13.24 33.73 -17.94
N ASN A 429 -12.96 33.62 -19.24
CA ASN A 429 -13.97 33.70 -20.29
C ASN A 429 -15.02 32.60 -20.16
N PHE A 430 -14.59 31.36 -19.87
CA PHE A 430 -15.50 30.23 -19.62
C PHE A 430 -16.45 30.51 -18.46
N LEU A 431 -15.93 31.02 -17.34
CA LEU A 431 -16.73 31.33 -16.15
C LEU A 431 -17.73 32.46 -16.43
N ASP A 432 -17.32 33.52 -17.12
CA ASP A 432 -18.22 34.62 -17.49
C ASP A 432 -19.33 34.17 -18.44
N ASN A 433 -18.97 33.41 -19.47
CA ASN A 433 -19.94 32.85 -20.41
C ASN A 433 -20.89 31.87 -19.71
N SER A 434 -20.40 31.06 -18.77
CA SER A 434 -21.20 30.13 -17.97
C SER A 434 -22.22 30.88 -17.09
N ILE A 435 -21.78 31.92 -16.37
CA ILE A 435 -22.65 32.74 -15.50
C ILE A 435 -23.78 33.36 -16.33
N ASN A 436 -23.45 33.93 -17.50
CA ASN A 436 -24.44 34.53 -18.39
C ASN A 436 -25.44 33.48 -18.91
N ALA A 437 -24.97 32.31 -19.35
CA ALA A 437 -25.83 31.24 -19.86
C ALA A 437 -26.79 30.69 -18.78
N ILE A 438 -26.31 30.53 -17.54
CA ILE A 438 -27.14 30.09 -16.41
C ILE A 438 -28.21 31.14 -16.09
N ALA A 439 -27.84 32.42 -16.02
CA ALA A 439 -28.77 33.50 -15.65
C ALA A 439 -30.00 33.61 -16.57
N ILE A 440 -29.89 33.18 -17.83
CA ILE A 440 -30.99 33.21 -18.81
C ILE A 440 -31.66 31.84 -19.02
N THR A 441 -31.19 30.80 -18.34
CA THR A 441 -31.76 29.45 -18.45
C THR A 441 -33.01 29.30 -17.58
N LYS A 442 -34.18 29.11 -18.20
CA LYS A 442 -35.49 29.11 -17.50
C LYS A 442 -35.68 27.97 -16.49
N ASN A 443 -35.11 26.78 -16.74
CA ASN A 443 -35.26 25.62 -15.87
C ASN A 443 -33.93 24.87 -15.74
N VAL A 444 -33.13 25.26 -14.76
CA VAL A 444 -31.85 24.59 -14.45
C VAL A 444 -32.01 23.14 -13.98
N ASN A 445 -33.20 22.76 -13.48
CA ASN A 445 -33.48 21.40 -13.03
C ASN A 445 -33.97 20.46 -14.15
N TYR A 446 -34.17 20.97 -15.36
CA TYR A 446 -34.42 20.10 -16.51
C TYR A 446 -33.21 19.18 -16.74
N GLN A 447 -33.45 17.90 -17.02
CA GLN A 447 -32.42 16.86 -16.94
C GLN A 447 -31.16 17.19 -17.75
N ILE A 448 -31.32 17.61 -19.00
CA ILE A 448 -30.20 17.96 -19.87
C ILE A 448 -29.44 19.21 -19.40
N ASN A 449 -30.17 20.19 -18.84
CA ASN A 449 -29.56 21.38 -18.25
C ASN A 449 -28.76 21.01 -17.00
N LYS A 450 -29.25 20.07 -16.17
CA LYS A 450 -28.46 19.52 -15.06
C LYS A 450 -27.17 18.85 -15.54
N LYS A 451 -27.20 18.05 -16.63
CA LYS A 451 -25.98 17.48 -17.24
C LYS A 451 -25.00 18.58 -17.66
N MET A 452 -25.49 19.62 -18.34
CA MET A 452 -24.68 20.75 -18.77
C MET A 452 -24.10 21.55 -17.59
N ILE A 453 -24.85 21.76 -16.52
CA ILE A 453 -24.41 22.41 -15.29
C ILE A 453 -23.35 21.55 -14.58
N LEU A 454 -23.52 20.23 -14.54
CA LEU A 454 -22.49 19.33 -14.02
C LEU A 454 -21.18 19.47 -14.80
N GLY A 455 -21.23 19.60 -16.13
CA GLY A 455 -20.04 19.89 -16.94
C GLY A 455 -19.35 21.20 -16.54
N ILE A 456 -20.14 22.24 -16.19
CA ILE A 456 -19.61 23.53 -15.75
C ILE A 456 -18.92 23.37 -14.38
N LEU A 457 -19.58 22.69 -13.44
CA LEU A 457 -19.03 22.42 -12.11
C LEU A 457 -17.77 21.54 -12.18
N ASP A 458 -17.72 20.56 -13.09
CA ASP A 458 -16.54 19.72 -13.30
C ASP A 458 -15.34 20.53 -13.84
N ASN A 459 -15.59 21.53 -14.71
CA ASN A 459 -14.54 22.46 -15.13
C ASN A 459 -14.06 23.34 -13.96
N CYS A 460 -14.95 23.74 -13.04
CA CYS A 460 -14.59 24.47 -11.82
C CYS A 460 -13.75 23.59 -10.87
N ARG A 461 -14.17 22.33 -10.67
CA ARG A 461 -13.42 21.32 -9.92
C ARG A 461 -12.00 21.20 -10.46
N ASN A 462 -11.83 21.05 -11.77
CA ASN A 462 -10.52 20.90 -12.39
C ASN A 462 -9.60 22.11 -12.17
N VAL A 463 -10.07 23.34 -12.44
CA VAL A 463 -9.22 24.53 -12.30
C VAL A 463 -8.78 24.71 -10.84
N LEU A 464 -9.67 24.46 -9.88
CA LEU A 464 -9.33 24.52 -8.46
C LEU A 464 -8.30 23.46 -8.07
N LEU A 465 -8.42 22.22 -8.57
CA LEU A 465 -7.47 21.14 -8.29
C LEU A 465 -6.09 21.39 -8.92
N VAL A 466 -6.04 21.93 -10.13
CA VAL A 466 -4.80 22.38 -10.78
C VAL A 466 -4.14 23.49 -9.97
N LEU A 467 -4.93 24.47 -9.49
CA LEU A 467 -4.42 25.55 -8.64
C LEU A 467 -3.95 25.08 -7.27
N LEU A 468 -4.62 24.08 -6.67
CA LEU A 468 -4.18 23.47 -5.41
C LEU A 468 -2.82 22.79 -5.58
N ASN A 469 -2.66 22.01 -6.66
CA ASN A 469 -1.36 21.43 -7.02
C ASN A 469 -0.31 22.52 -7.29
N HIS A 470 -0.65 23.58 -8.02
CA HIS A 470 0.25 24.69 -8.27
C HIS A 470 0.76 25.31 -6.97
N ASN A 471 -0.12 25.61 -6.01
CA ASN A 471 0.26 26.16 -4.72
C ASN A 471 1.18 25.19 -3.95
N LEU A 472 0.83 23.90 -3.89
CA LEU A 472 1.64 22.87 -3.24
C LEU A 472 3.03 22.72 -3.86
N ILE A 473 3.14 22.69 -5.19
CA ILE A 473 4.41 22.50 -5.90
C ILE A 473 5.26 23.78 -5.88
N SER A 474 4.66 24.94 -6.08
CA SER A 474 5.39 26.20 -6.17
C SER A 474 5.96 26.67 -4.83
N ASN A 475 5.26 26.39 -3.73
CA ASN A 475 5.71 26.75 -2.38
C ASN A 475 6.66 25.70 -1.78
N HIS A 476 6.52 24.42 -2.14
CA HIS A 476 7.26 23.31 -1.50
C HIS A 476 8.03 22.43 -2.50
N PHE A 477 8.56 23.00 -3.58
CA PHE A 477 9.13 22.23 -4.71
C PHE A 477 10.14 21.15 -4.29
N ASN A 478 11.15 21.50 -3.49
CA ASN A 478 12.24 20.61 -3.05
C ASN A 478 12.02 19.97 -1.67
N GLU A 479 10.85 20.18 -1.08
CA GLU A 479 10.57 19.79 0.30
C GLU A 479 9.65 18.56 0.36
N ASN A 480 9.76 17.82 1.47
CA ASN A 480 8.72 16.88 1.89
C ASN A 480 7.81 17.62 2.87
N VAL A 481 6.51 17.69 2.57
CA VAL A 481 5.56 18.48 3.33
C VAL A 481 4.28 17.69 3.58
N LEU A 482 3.73 17.86 4.78
CA LEU A 482 2.38 17.44 5.15
C LEU A 482 1.53 18.69 5.37
N LEU A 483 0.85 19.15 4.32
CA LEU A 483 0.13 20.42 4.33
C LEU A 483 -1.32 20.21 4.79
N ASP A 484 -1.77 20.94 5.79
CA ASP A 484 -3.20 21.03 6.16
C ASP A 484 -3.88 22.07 5.28
N ILE A 485 -4.76 21.64 4.39
CA ILE A 485 -5.49 22.55 3.47
C ILE A 485 -6.79 23.09 4.08
N SER A 486 -7.19 22.54 5.23
CA SER A 486 -8.39 22.96 5.97
C SER A 486 -8.11 23.99 7.05
N THR A 487 -6.84 24.38 7.24
CA THR A 487 -6.45 25.40 8.21
C THR A 487 -6.72 26.80 7.70
N GLU A 488 -7.33 27.66 8.53
CA GLU A 488 -7.55 29.08 8.22
C GLU A 488 -6.27 29.92 8.32
N ASN A 489 -5.17 29.35 8.82
CA ASN A 489 -3.89 30.05 8.95
C ASN A 489 -3.27 30.44 7.61
N GLU A 490 -3.57 29.69 6.55
CA GLU A 490 -3.12 29.97 5.18
C GLU A 490 -4.33 30.38 4.31
N GLU A 491 -4.79 31.61 4.46
CA GLU A 491 -6.02 32.15 3.85
C GLU A 491 -6.16 31.79 2.37
N SER A 492 -5.10 31.92 1.57
CA SER A 492 -5.17 31.59 0.13
C SER A 492 -5.43 30.11 -0.17
N ILE A 493 -4.87 29.20 0.64
CA ILE A 493 -5.08 27.76 0.47
C ILE A 493 -6.47 27.39 1.01
N TYR A 494 -6.86 27.97 2.15
CA TYR A 494 -8.17 27.76 2.75
C TYR A 494 -9.32 28.22 1.84
N GLU A 495 -9.23 29.42 1.24
CA GLU A 495 -10.25 29.92 0.31
C GLU A 495 -10.38 29.00 -0.92
N LEU A 496 -9.25 28.50 -1.42
CA LEU A 496 -9.21 27.55 -2.54
C LEU A 496 -9.89 26.23 -2.15
N TYR A 497 -9.48 25.64 -1.02
CA TYR A 497 -10.09 24.42 -0.46
C TYR A 497 -11.60 24.59 -0.26
N SER A 498 -12.02 25.68 0.39
CA SER A 498 -13.42 25.94 0.71
C SER A 498 -14.28 26.06 -0.56
N THR A 499 -13.73 26.71 -1.59
CA THR A 499 -14.38 26.78 -2.91
C THR A 499 -14.49 25.40 -3.55
N LEU A 500 -13.41 24.60 -3.53
CA LEU A 500 -13.41 23.24 -4.06
C LEU A 500 -14.41 22.33 -3.33
N TYR A 501 -14.45 22.39 -2.00
CA TYR A 501 -15.40 21.64 -1.18
C TYR A 501 -16.85 21.96 -1.58
N ASN A 502 -17.19 23.24 -1.77
CA ASN A 502 -18.53 23.64 -2.18
C ASN A 502 -18.90 23.17 -3.59
N VAL A 503 -17.96 23.26 -4.55
CA VAL A 503 -18.15 22.74 -5.91
C VAL A 503 -18.38 21.24 -5.90
N GLU A 504 -17.51 20.47 -5.23
CA GLU A 504 -17.63 19.01 -5.17
C GLU A 504 -18.86 18.55 -4.39
N LYS A 505 -19.25 19.27 -3.33
CA LYS A 505 -20.50 19.03 -2.61
C LYS A 505 -21.71 19.27 -3.51
N MET A 506 -21.68 20.28 -4.37
CA MET A 506 -22.74 20.52 -5.36
C MET A 506 -22.83 19.36 -6.36
N ILE A 507 -21.70 18.92 -6.92
CA ILE A 507 -21.65 17.77 -7.84
C ILE A 507 -22.20 16.52 -7.13
N SER A 508 -21.74 16.26 -5.91
CA SER A 508 -22.20 15.14 -5.07
C SER A 508 -23.71 15.17 -4.86
N ASN A 509 -24.26 16.32 -4.46
CA ASN A 509 -25.70 16.45 -4.22
C ASN A 509 -26.50 16.23 -5.51
N ILE A 510 -26.10 16.83 -6.63
CA ILE A 510 -26.77 16.66 -7.92
C ILE A 510 -26.75 15.19 -8.36
N CYS A 511 -25.63 14.48 -8.17
CA CYS A 511 -25.48 13.10 -8.61
C CYS A 511 -26.11 12.07 -7.64
N PHE A 512 -25.93 12.25 -6.34
CA PHE A 512 -26.10 11.18 -5.35
C PHE A 512 -27.06 11.51 -4.20
N GLN A 513 -27.55 12.75 -4.08
CA GLN A 513 -28.64 13.07 -3.15
C GLN A 513 -29.99 12.92 -3.88
N GLU A 514 -30.90 12.14 -3.30
CA GLU A 514 -32.22 11.90 -3.89
C GLU A 514 -33.00 13.20 -4.06
N ASN A 515 -33.53 13.43 -5.27
CA ASN A 515 -34.39 14.57 -5.61
C ASN A 515 -33.76 15.93 -5.29
N PHE A 516 -32.44 16.06 -5.39
CA PHE A 516 -31.78 17.34 -5.16
C PHE A 516 -32.23 18.40 -6.18
N ILE A 517 -32.70 19.53 -5.66
CA ILE A 517 -33.14 20.68 -6.45
C ILE A 517 -32.02 21.71 -6.46
N VAL A 518 -31.53 22.00 -7.65
CA VAL A 518 -30.50 23.03 -7.88
C VAL A 518 -31.18 24.39 -8.00
N THR A 519 -30.58 25.44 -7.43
CA THR A 519 -31.03 26.83 -7.65
C THR A 519 -29.94 27.62 -8.36
N ASP A 520 -30.34 28.64 -9.13
CA ASP A 520 -29.42 29.47 -9.90
C ASP A 520 -28.39 30.15 -8.97
N ASN A 521 -28.83 30.65 -7.81
CA ASN A 521 -27.97 31.27 -6.81
C ASN A 521 -26.86 30.33 -6.33
N MET A 522 -27.19 29.05 -6.09
CA MET A 522 -26.22 28.06 -5.63
C MET A 522 -25.14 27.80 -6.68
N ILE A 523 -25.49 27.76 -7.97
CA ILE A 523 -24.50 27.56 -9.05
C ILE A 523 -23.67 28.83 -9.25
N GLN A 524 -24.33 30.00 -9.28
CA GLN A 524 -23.66 31.28 -9.46
C GLN A 524 -22.64 31.55 -8.36
N GLU A 525 -22.95 31.22 -7.11
CA GLU A 525 -22.01 31.34 -5.99
C GLU A 525 -20.74 30.51 -6.23
N CYS A 526 -20.88 29.24 -6.61
CA CYS A 526 -19.74 28.38 -6.96
C CYS A 526 -18.89 28.99 -8.08
N LEU A 527 -19.52 29.55 -9.12
CA LEU A 527 -18.83 30.15 -10.27
C LEU A 527 -18.11 31.45 -9.92
N LEU A 528 -18.77 32.34 -9.16
CA LEU A 528 -18.20 33.61 -8.73
C LEU A 528 -17.01 33.39 -7.79
N ASN A 529 -17.12 32.45 -6.85
CA ASN A 529 -16.01 32.09 -5.95
C ASN A 529 -14.85 31.46 -6.74
N THR A 530 -15.13 30.53 -7.66
CA THR A 530 -14.10 29.97 -8.55
C THR A 530 -13.42 31.07 -9.35
N LYS A 531 -14.18 32.01 -9.94
CA LYS A 531 -13.64 33.14 -10.70
C LYS A 531 -12.73 34.02 -9.84
N LYS A 532 -13.11 34.32 -8.59
CA LYS A 532 -12.29 35.07 -7.63
C LYS A 532 -10.93 34.39 -7.42
N ILE A 533 -10.92 33.08 -7.19
CA ILE A 533 -9.70 32.29 -6.98
C ILE A 533 -8.81 32.29 -8.25
N VAL A 534 -9.39 32.08 -9.42
CA VAL A 534 -8.67 32.09 -10.71
C VAL A 534 -8.04 33.47 -10.97
N LEU A 535 -8.79 34.56 -10.77
CA LEU A 535 -8.28 35.94 -10.90
C LEU A 535 -7.14 36.24 -9.92
N TYR A 536 -7.26 35.79 -8.68
CA TYR A 536 -6.25 35.99 -7.66
C TYR A 536 -4.94 35.27 -8.02
N ASN A 537 -5.01 34.01 -8.41
CA ASN A 537 -3.84 33.22 -8.78
C ASN A 537 -3.18 33.74 -10.07
N LEU A 538 -3.95 34.18 -11.08
CA LEU A 538 -3.41 34.85 -12.27
C LEU A 538 -2.59 36.09 -11.90
N LYS A 539 -3.11 36.94 -11.01
CA LYS A 539 -2.38 38.16 -10.55
C LYS A 539 -1.07 37.82 -9.85
N ILE A 540 -1.01 36.70 -9.14
CA ILE A 540 0.23 36.21 -8.51
C ILE A 540 1.20 35.72 -9.59
N GLU A 541 0.74 34.88 -10.51
CA GLU A 541 1.58 34.28 -11.56
C GLU A 541 2.19 35.34 -12.49
N LEU A 542 1.44 36.40 -12.82
CA LEU A 542 1.95 37.52 -13.60
C LEU A 542 3.14 38.22 -12.93
N LYS A 543 3.19 38.25 -11.59
CA LYS A 543 4.29 38.85 -10.81
C LYS A 543 5.47 37.91 -10.60
N LYS A 544 5.30 36.59 -10.72
CA LYS A 544 6.38 35.61 -10.55
C LYS A 544 7.38 35.70 -11.72
N PRO A 545 8.68 35.48 -11.47
CA PRO A 545 9.68 35.42 -12.53
C PRO A 545 9.38 34.24 -13.47
N GLU A 546 9.71 34.40 -14.75
CA GLU A 546 9.48 33.34 -15.73
C GLU A 546 10.38 32.12 -15.48
N LYS A 547 9.76 30.94 -15.38
CA LYS A 547 10.44 29.64 -15.36
C LYS A 547 10.59 29.09 -16.77
N GLN A 548 11.57 28.20 -16.96
CA GLN A 548 11.76 27.49 -18.22
C GLN A 548 10.65 26.46 -18.51
N ASP A 549 10.09 25.86 -17.47
CA ASP A 549 9.05 24.83 -17.60
C ASP A 549 8.07 24.89 -16.41
N TYR A 550 6.79 24.96 -16.74
CA TYR A 550 5.66 24.99 -15.80
C TYR A 550 4.91 23.65 -15.70
N SER A 551 5.35 22.61 -16.42
CA SER A 551 4.58 21.35 -16.56
C SER A 551 4.32 20.61 -15.24
N LYS A 552 5.15 20.84 -14.21
CA LYS A 552 4.94 20.26 -12.88
C LYS A 552 4.00 21.08 -12.00
N ASP A 553 4.02 22.39 -12.18
CA ASP A 553 3.17 23.36 -11.49
C ASP A 553 1.72 23.24 -12.00
N TYR A 554 1.56 23.23 -13.32
CA TYR A 554 0.29 23.15 -14.04
C TYR A 554 0.24 21.86 -14.84
N ARG A 555 -0.30 20.81 -14.21
CA ARG A 555 -0.39 19.50 -14.82
C ARG A 555 -1.53 19.44 -15.85
N THR A 556 -1.31 18.67 -16.91
CA THR A 556 -2.17 18.65 -18.10
C THR A 556 -3.42 17.79 -17.99
N TYR A 557 -3.33 16.68 -17.27
CA TYR A 557 -4.44 15.75 -17.03
C TYR A 557 -4.10 14.84 -15.84
N ARG A 558 -5.12 14.42 -15.10
CA ARG A 558 -4.99 13.46 -14.00
C ARG A 558 -5.37 12.07 -14.50
N GLU A 559 -4.62 11.05 -14.13
CA GLU A 559 -4.87 9.66 -14.57
C GLU A 559 -6.25 9.18 -14.12
N ILE A 560 -6.69 9.64 -12.95
CA ILE A 560 -8.02 9.41 -12.39
C ILE A 560 -8.71 10.74 -12.23
N ASP A 561 -9.49 11.07 -13.25
CA ASP A 561 -10.23 12.32 -13.31
C ASP A 561 -11.73 12.10 -13.53
N ASN A 562 -12.29 11.15 -12.77
CA ASN A 562 -13.70 10.80 -12.76
C ASN A 562 -14.27 10.98 -11.34
N PHE A 563 -15.05 12.05 -11.15
CA PHE A 563 -15.64 12.37 -9.85
C PHE A 563 -16.50 11.24 -9.29
N ALA A 564 -17.30 10.58 -10.15
CA ALA A 564 -18.18 9.50 -9.71
C ALA A 564 -17.39 8.30 -9.19
N GLU A 565 -16.31 7.92 -9.86
CA GLU A 565 -15.45 6.82 -9.38
C GLU A 565 -14.81 7.16 -8.03
N ASN A 566 -14.30 8.38 -7.89
CA ASN A 566 -13.66 8.85 -6.67
C ASN A 566 -14.66 8.89 -5.51
N TYR A 567 -15.85 9.45 -5.73
CA TYR A 567 -16.93 9.48 -4.74
C TYR A 567 -17.37 8.09 -4.30
N ILE A 568 -17.57 7.17 -5.24
CA ILE A 568 -18.02 5.80 -4.95
C ILE A 568 -16.96 5.02 -4.18
N ALA A 569 -15.68 5.13 -4.58
CA ALA A 569 -14.60 4.43 -3.89
C ALA A 569 -14.41 4.94 -2.46
N VAL A 570 -14.44 6.27 -2.25
CA VAL A 570 -14.33 6.84 -0.89
C VAL A 570 -15.57 6.48 -0.06
N SER A 571 -16.77 6.51 -0.64
CA SER A 571 -17.99 6.09 0.06
C SER A 571 -17.93 4.62 0.48
N LEU A 572 -17.38 3.75 -0.37
CA LEU A 572 -17.19 2.34 -0.03
C LEU A 572 -16.17 2.17 1.09
N TYR A 573 -15.08 2.93 1.07
CA TYR A 573 -14.11 2.92 2.15
C TYR A 573 -14.76 3.34 3.48
N GLU A 574 -15.57 4.40 3.51
CA GLU A 574 -16.32 4.81 4.71
C GLU A 574 -17.26 3.70 5.20
N GLU A 575 -18.04 3.09 4.30
CA GLU A 575 -18.96 1.99 4.64
C GLU A 575 -18.25 0.73 5.18
N LYS A 576 -17.02 0.44 4.73
CA LYS A 576 -16.29 -0.79 5.07
C LYS A 576 -15.29 -0.64 6.20
N CYS A 577 -14.71 0.54 6.38
CA CYS A 577 -13.80 0.81 7.48
C CYS A 577 -14.53 0.74 8.84
N ASN A 578 -15.82 1.14 8.88
CA ASN A 578 -16.69 1.10 10.06
C ASN A 578 -16.03 1.64 11.34
N SER A 579 -15.15 2.63 11.20
CA SER A 579 -14.49 3.30 12.31
C SER A 579 -15.27 4.54 12.71
N VAL A 580 -15.54 4.67 14.00
CA VAL A 580 -16.16 5.87 14.61
C VAL A 580 -15.12 6.89 15.06
N ASP A 581 -13.83 6.56 14.94
CA ASP A 581 -12.75 7.42 15.38
C ASP A 581 -12.67 8.66 14.49
N ILE A 582 -12.53 9.82 15.13
CA ILE A 582 -12.13 11.06 14.44
C ILE A 582 -10.72 10.85 13.88
N ILE A 583 -10.55 11.13 12.59
CA ILE A 583 -9.29 10.91 11.86
C ILE A 583 -8.96 12.10 10.95
N ASN A 584 -7.69 12.23 10.60
CA ASN A 584 -7.25 13.13 9.54
C ASN A 584 -7.24 12.39 8.19
N ALA A 585 -7.70 13.03 7.12
CA ALA A 585 -7.67 12.46 5.77
C ALA A 585 -6.48 13.01 4.98
N CYS A 586 -5.59 12.15 4.51
CA CYS A 586 -4.34 12.56 3.86
C CYS A 586 -4.24 12.07 2.41
N GLY A 587 -4.31 13.00 1.46
CA GLY A 587 -4.16 12.72 0.03
C GLY A 587 -2.69 12.72 -0.39
N LEU A 588 -2.26 11.70 -1.15
CA LEU A 588 -0.93 11.70 -1.76
C LEU A 588 -0.89 12.66 -2.96
N SER A 589 0.21 13.43 -3.05
CA SER A 589 0.31 14.53 -4.01
C SER A 589 -0.03 14.14 -5.45
N TYR A 590 -0.78 15.03 -6.11
CA TYR A 590 -1.33 14.94 -7.45
C TYR A 590 -2.49 13.93 -7.62
N GLY A 591 -2.24 12.63 -7.48
CA GLY A 591 -3.25 11.60 -7.68
C GLY A 591 -4.37 11.67 -6.63
N GLY A 592 -4.00 11.62 -5.35
CA GLY A 592 -4.95 11.63 -4.23
C GLY A 592 -5.41 13.02 -3.76
N ILE A 593 -5.11 14.11 -4.50
CA ILE A 593 -5.26 15.49 -4.00
C ILE A 593 -6.72 15.89 -3.68
N GLU A 594 -7.71 15.33 -4.39
CA GLU A 594 -9.13 15.62 -4.15
C GLU A 594 -9.78 14.70 -3.11
N LEU A 595 -9.20 13.53 -2.87
CA LEU A 595 -9.86 12.47 -2.12
C LEU A 595 -10.15 12.84 -0.65
N PRO A 596 -9.29 13.61 0.07
CA PRO A 596 -9.64 14.12 1.39
C PRO A 596 -10.88 15.01 1.40
N VAL A 597 -11.09 15.81 0.34
CA VAL A 597 -12.27 16.71 0.22
C VAL A 597 -13.53 15.87 0.06
N ILE A 598 -13.48 14.87 -0.83
CA ILE A 598 -14.55 13.90 -1.01
C ILE A 598 -14.85 13.14 0.30
N ALA A 599 -13.83 12.73 1.05
CA ALA A 599 -14.02 12.07 2.35
C ALA A 599 -14.75 12.97 3.35
N LYS A 600 -14.40 14.26 3.41
CA LYS A 600 -15.09 15.26 4.24
C LYS A 600 -16.54 15.49 3.79
N ILE A 601 -16.84 15.44 2.50
CA ILE A 601 -18.21 15.54 1.97
C ILE A 601 -19.06 14.35 2.42
N ILE A 602 -18.51 13.14 2.34
CA ILE A 602 -19.23 11.90 2.69
C ILE A 602 -19.44 11.79 4.20
N ASN A 603 -18.44 12.16 5.01
CA ASN A 603 -18.49 12.00 6.46
C ASN A 603 -17.83 13.16 7.23
N ALA A 604 -18.51 14.31 7.22
CA ALA A 604 -18.00 15.55 7.80
C ALA A 604 -17.63 15.46 9.30
N ASN A 605 -18.34 14.62 10.06
CA ASN A 605 -18.16 14.47 11.51
C ASN A 605 -16.95 13.61 11.88
N ARG A 606 -16.49 12.75 10.95
CA ARG A 606 -15.37 11.84 11.19
C ARG A 606 -14.03 12.46 10.81
N ILE A 607 -14.00 13.27 9.76
CA ILE A 607 -12.77 13.86 9.24
C ILE A 607 -12.49 15.18 9.98
N ASP A 608 -11.39 15.26 10.73
CA ASP A 608 -10.94 16.48 11.40
C ASP A 608 -10.21 17.39 10.41
N LYS A 609 -8.98 17.04 10.05
CA LYS A 609 -8.15 17.79 9.11
C LYS A 609 -8.05 17.12 7.74
N LEU A 610 -7.89 17.96 6.72
CA LEU A 610 -7.59 17.56 5.34
C LEU A 610 -6.13 17.85 5.05
N LEU A 611 -5.35 16.79 4.83
CA LEU A 611 -3.92 16.85 4.67
C LEU A 611 -3.51 16.47 3.23
N LEU A 612 -2.44 17.07 2.74
CA LEU A 612 -1.77 16.68 1.50
C LEU A 612 -0.32 16.31 1.79
N LEU A 613 0.07 15.08 1.44
CA LEU A 613 1.44 14.60 1.57
C LEU A 613 2.17 14.70 0.24
N LYS A 614 3.23 15.51 0.20
CA LYS A 614 4.14 15.63 -0.93
C LYS A 614 5.55 15.24 -0.50
N PHE A 615 6.22 14.50 -1.38
CA PHE A 615 7.64 14.20 -1.27
C PHE A 615 8.48 15.01 -2.26
N ASN A 616 9.75 15.20 -1.94
CA ASN A 616 10.75 15.73 -2.85
C ASN A 616 11.20 14.66 -3.87
N LYS A 617 12.01 15.07 -4.86
CA LYS A 617 12.51 14.19 -5.93
C LYS A 617 13.44 13.08 -5.42
N GLU A 618 14.08 13.24 -4.27
CA GLU A 618 14.96 12.22 -3.70
C GLU A 618 14.17 11.05 -3.14
N VAL A 619 12.99 11.33 -2.57
CA VAL A 619 12.11 10.30 -1.98
C VAL A 619 11.17 9.68 -3.01
N SER A 620 10.43 10.49 -3.78
CA SER A 620 9.38 10.01 -4.69
C SER A 620 9.75 10.03 -6.17
N GLY A 621 10.91 10.59 -6.52
CA GLY A 621 11.37 10.62 -7.91
C GLY A 621 11.56 9.21 -8.46
N TYR A 622 11.02 8.95 -9.65
CA TYR A 622 10.88 7.60 -10.22
C TYR A 622 12.16 6.75 -10.14
N SER A 623 13.30 7.29 -10.55
CA SER A 623 14.59 6.58 -10.51
C SER A 623 15.11 6.35 -9.08
N ASN A 624 14.96 7.34 -8.20
CA ASN A 624 15.50 7.29 -6.84
C ASN A 624 14.65 6.39 -5.94
N LYS A 625 13.33 6.50 -6.03
CA LYS A 625 12.37 5.69 -5.26
C LYS A 625 12.66 4.20 -5.38
N GLN A 626 13.00 3.72 -6.58
CA GLN A 626 13.26 2.30 -6.79
C GLN A 626 14.53 1.82 -6.07
N LEU A 627 15.50 2.70 -5.86
CA LEU A 627 16.78 2.40 -5.18
C LEU A 627 16.69 2.50 -3.65
N LEU A 628 15.63 3.10 -3.10
CA LEU A 628 15.45 3.22 -1.65
C LEU A 628 15.19 1.85 -1.01
N ASP A 629 16.00 1.53 0.00
CA ASP A 629 15.79 0.40 0.91
C ASP A 629 14.74 0.79 1.96
N LEU A 630 13.54 0.24 1.83
CA LEU A 630 12.39 0.58 2.67
C LEU A 630 12.62 0.28 4.17
N ARG A 631 13.54 -0.65 4.49
CA ARG A 631 13.89 -1.01 5.88
C ARG A 631 14.73 0.05 6.57
N LYS A 632 15.60 0.74 5.81
CA LYS A 632 16.55 1.73 6.33
C LYS A 632 16.12 3.16 6.04
N PHE A 633 15.06 3.33 5.24
CA PHE A 633 14.49 4.62 4.95
C PHE A 633 14.09 5.33 6.25
N ASN A 634 14.48 6.59 6.38
CA ASN A 634 14.03 7.50 7.42
C ASN A 634 13.87 8.87 6.78
N ILE A 635 12.68 9.46 6.85
CA ILE A 635 12.40 10.76 6.20
C ILE A 635 13.32 11.88 6.70
N ASN A 636 13.81 11.79 7.95
CA ASN A 636 14.74 12.77 8.53
C ASN A 636 16.09 12.81 7.82
N ASN A 637 16.49 11.72 7.14
CA ASN A 637 17.68 11.68 6.30
C ASN A 637 17.49 12.42 4.97
N TYR A 638 16.27 12.84 4.66
CA TYR A 638 15.88 13.51 3.41
C TYR A 638 15.25 14.89 3.67
N GLY A 639 15.64 15.55 4.76
CA GLY A 639 15.14 16.88 5.14
C GLY A 639 13.92 16.86 6.09
N GLY A 640 13.48 15.69 6.53
CA GLY A 640 12.31 15.56 7.42
C GLY A 640 10.99 15.81 6.72
N LEU A 641 9.90 15.78 7.49
CA LEU A 641 8.55 16.09 7.02
C LEU A 641 8.08 17.41 7.62
N LEU A 642 8.02 18.46 6.80
CA LEU A 642 7.56 19.78 7.21
C LEU A 642 6.09 19.74 7.62
N ASN A 643 5.71 20.61 8.56
CA ASN A 643 4.35 20.77 9.10
C ASN A 643 3.76 19.53 9.81
N SER A 644 4.61 18.57 10.20
CA SER A 644 4.18 17.35 10.88
C SER A 644 4.10 17.43 12.42
N GLN A 645 4.72 18.45 13.04
CA GLN A 645 4.88 18.52 14.50
C GLN A 645 3.54 18.59 15.24
N ASP A 646 2.63 19.44 14.76
CA ASP A 646 1.29 19.61 15.36
C ASP A 646 0.35 18.40 15.13
N LEU A 647 0.80 17.42 14.34
CA LEU A 647 0.08 16.19 14.03
C LEU A 647 0.70 14.98 14.75
N SER A 648 1.75 15.17 15.55
CA SER A 648 2.36 14.07 16.30
C SER A 648 1.35 13.41 17.24
N ASN A 649 1.37 12.07 17.30
CA ASN A 649 0.42 11.22 18.02
C ASN A 649 -1.03 11.25 17.48
N THR A 650 -1.27 11.79 16.27
CA THR A 650 -2.59 11.71 15.63
C THR A 650 -2.72 10.49 14.73
N ASN A 651 -3.96 10.20 14.32
CA ASN A 651 -4.29 9.14 13.36
C ASN A 651 -4.64 9.73 12.00
N VAL A 652 -4.14 9.11 10.94
CA VAL A 652 -4.35 9.50 9.55
C VAL A 652 -4.82 8.30 8.74
N ASP A 653 -5.77 8.53 7.83
CA ASP A 653 -6.03 7.61 6.72
C ASP A 653 -5.48 8.19 5.42
N ILE A 654 -4.78 7.36 4.66
CA ILE A 654 -4.12 7.76 3.40
C ILE A 654 -5.07 7.53 2.23
N PHE A 655 -5.13 8.48 1.30
CA PHE A 655 -5.92 8.40 0.09
C PHE A 655 -5.00 8.55 -1.13
N ASP A 656 -5.12 7.62 -2.07
CA ASP A 656 -4.43 7.68 -3.35
C ASP A 656 -5.37 7.25 -4.47
N ASP A 657 -5.09 7.70 -5.68
CA ASP A 657 -5.96 7.43 -6.81
C ASP A 657 -5.75 6.00 -7.34
N ASN A 658 -4.49 5.59 -7.56
CA ASN A 658 -4.16 4.26 -8.04
C ASN A 658 -2.97 3.65 -7.29
N VAL A 659 -2.80 2.34 -7.47
CA VAL A 659 -1.61 1.63 -6.99
C VAL A 659 -1.11 0.64 -8.00
N LEU A 660 0.22 0.51 -8.08
CA LEU A 660 0.89 -0.55 -8.82
C LEU A 660 1.68 -1.48 -7.87
N THR A 661 2.84 -1.02 -7.41
CA THR A 661 3.73 -1.83 -6.56
C THR A 661 3.56 -1.57 -5.06
N GLY A 662 2.77 -0.56 -4.67
CA GLY A 662 2.63 -0.15 -3.26
C GLY A 662 3.83 0.63 -2.69
N LYS A 663 4.93 0.82 -3.45
CA LYS A 663 6.15 1.44 -2.91
C LYS A 663 5.97 2.90 -2.45
N THR A 664 5.13 3.70 -3.13
CA THR A 664 4.82 5.08 -2.67
C THR A 664 4.03 5.04 -1.36
N LEU A 665 3.06 4.13 -1.25
CA LEU A 665 2.26 3.96 -0.03
C LEU A 665 3.14 3.53 1.14
N GLN A 666 4.08 2.59 0.92
CA GLN A 666 5.01 2.19 1.98
C GLN A 666 5.91 3.34 2.43
N LEU A 667 6.43 4.15 1.50
CA LEU A 667 7.21 5.35 1.86
C LEU A 667 6.36 6.36 2.65
N SER A 668 5.08 6.49 2.32
CA SER A 668 4.13 7.35 3.02
C SER A 668 3.89 6.87 4.45
N VAL A 669 3.57 5.59 4.63
CA VAL A 669 3.44 4.94 5.95
C VAL A 669 4.72 5.12 6.77
N ASN A 670 5.88 4.87 6.17
CA ASN A 670 7.16 4.99 6.84
C ASN A 670 7.46 6.45 7.27
N SER A 671 7.17 7.43 6.42
CA SER A 671 7.46 8.85 6.70
C SER A 671 6.55 9.43 7.77
N LEU A 672 5.26 9.09 7.75
CA LEU A 672 4.31 9.47 8.78
C LEU A 672 4.70 8.83 10.11
N TYR A 673 5.08 7.55 10.10
CA TYR A 673 5.57 6.88 11.30
C TYR A 673 6.84 7.52 11.88
N ASP A 674 7.81 7.89 11.04
CA ASP A 674 9.02 8.61 11.49
C ASP A 674 8.70 9.97 12.13
N SER A 675 7.54 10.54 11.79
CA SER A 675 7.01 11.78 12.37
C SER A 675 6.05 11.52 13.55
N ASN A 676 5.99 10.26 14.02
CA ASN A 676 5.10 9.80 15.10
C ASN A 676 3.61 10.01 14.78
N ILE A 677 3.22 9.83 13.52
CA ILE A 677 1.84 9.88 13.03
C ILE A 677 1.43 8.47 12.63
N ASN A 678 0.28 8.00 13.12
CA ASN A 678 -0.15 6.63 12.91
C ASN A 678 -1.12 6.51 11.73
N VAL A 679 -0.82 5.60 10.79
CA VAL A 679 -1.70 5.30 9.66
C VAL A 679 -2.66 4.19 10.04
N LYS A 680 -3.97 4.48 10.04
CA LYS A 680 -4.99 3.48 10.41
C LYS A 680 -5.44 2.66 9.21
N ASN A 681 -5.71 3.31 8.08
CA ASN A 681 -6.17 2.68 6.84
C ASN A 681 -5.66 3.42 5.59
N ILE A 682 -5.90 2.80 4.44
CA ILE A 682 -5.61 3.34 3.12
C ILE A 682 -6.86 3.20 2.24
N CYS A 683 -7.24 4.27 1.54
CA CYS A 683 -8.25 4.26 0.50
C CYS A 683 -7.57 4.41 -0.87
N ILE A 684 -7.83 3.49 -1.78
CA ILE A 684 -7.32 3.51 -3.15
C ILE A 684 -8.51 3.43 -4.09
N VAL A 685 -8.64 4.37 -5.04
CA VAL A 685 -9.78 4.34 -5.97
C VAL A 685 -9.66 3.17 -6.94
N ARG A 686 -8.51 3.09 -7.63
CA ARG A 686 -8.25 2.10 -8.67
C ARG A 686 -7.24 1.04 -8.26
N TYR A 687 -7.66 -0.22 -8.31
CA TYR A 687 -6.78 -1.36 -8.08
C TYR A 687 -6.05 -1.74 -9.39
N PRO A 688 -4.82 -2.27 -9.31
CA PRO A 688 -4.14 -2.76 -10.49
C PRO A 688 -4.75 -4.09 -10.93
N SER A 689 -5.18 -4.19 -12.18
CA SER A 689 -5.69 -5.45 -12.74
C SER A 689 -4.56 -6.43 -13.07
N ILE A 690 -4.90 -7.71 -13.29
CA ILE A 690 -3.95 -8.77 -13.69
C ILE A 690 -3.10 -8.39 -14.91
N ASN A 691 -3.61 -7.56 -15.83
CA ASN A 691 -2.85 -7.07 -16.98
C ASN A 691 -1.62 -6.20 -16.62
N ARG A 692 -1.50 -5.78 -15.35
CA ARG A 692 -0.37 -4.99 -14.82
C ARG A 692 0.73 -5.83 -14.20
N LEU A 693 0.57 -7.16 -14.10
CA LEU A 693 1.53 -8.02 -13.41
C LEU A 693 2.94 -7.87 -13.98
N ASP A 694 3.11 -7.89 -15.30
CA ASP A 694 4.45 -7.74 -15.90
C ASP A 694 5.12 -6.43 -15.49
N GLN A 695 4.36 -5.33 -15.44
CA GLN A 695 4.86 -4.03 -15.01
C GLN A 695 5.19 -3.96 -13.50
N MET A 696 4.53 -4.74 -12.65
CA MET A 696 4.88 -4.85 -11.22
C MET A 696 6.24 -5.52 -11.03
N PHE A 697 6.49 -6.61 -11.76
CA PHE A 697 7.69 -7.42 -11.62
C PHE A 697 8.86 -6.96 -12.52
N MET A 698 8.68 -5.88 -13.28
CA MET A 698 9.67 -5.38 -14.24
C MET A 698 10.85 -4.70 -13.56
N GLY A 699 12.07 -5.20 -13.82
CA GLY A 699 13.32 -4.58 -13.39
C GLY A 699 13.56 -4.50 -11.87
N ASN A 700 12.55 -4.83 -11.05
CA ASN A 700 12.55 -5.00 -9.59
C ASN A 700 11.23 -5.71 -9.22
N THR A 701 11.28 -6.80 -8.47
CA THR A 701 10.13 -7.70 -8.18
C THR A 701 9.19 -7.16 -7.09
N CYS A 702 8.68 -5.93 -7.25
CA CYS A 702 7.82 -5.30 -6.24
C CYS A 702 6.33 -5.45 -6.58
N ALA A 703 5.48 -5.78 -5.60
CA ALA A 703 4.04 -5.85 -5.79
C ALA A 703 3.29 -5.30 -4.58
N ILE A 704 2.05 -4.85 -4.78
CA ILE A 704 1.14 -4.46 -3.69
C ILE A 704 0.74 -5.70 -2.89
N ASP A 705 0.69 -5.62 -1.55
CA ASP A 705 0.20 -6.75 -0.74
C ASP A 705 -1.33 -6.84 -0.79
N TYR A 706 -1.84 -7.75 -1.63
CA TYR A 706 -3.27 -8.00 -1.76
C TYR A 706 -3.91 -8.58 -0.50
N ASN A 707 -3.14 -9.12 0.46
CA ASN A 707 -3.70 -9.61 1.73
C ASN A 707 -4.16 -8.48 2.65
N LEU A 708 -3.79 -7.24 2.35
CA LEU A 708 -4.28 -6.05 3.03
C LEU A 708 -5.58 -5.50 2.41
N PHE A 709 -6.00 -6.01 1.25
CA PHE A 709 -7.24 -5.57 0.60
C PHE A 709 -8.45 -5.94 1.48
N PHE A 710 -9.41 -5.03 1.58
CA PHE A 710 -10.65 -5.14 2.36
C PHE A 710 -10.48 -5.19 3.89
N ASN A 711 -9.26 -5.02 4.42
CA ASN A 711 -8.98 -5.02 5.87
C ASN A 711 -8.01 -3.91 6.32
N TYR A 712 -7.34 -3.25 5.38
CA TYR A 712 -6.45 -2.11 5.63
C TYR A 712 -6.43 -1.19 4.41
N ILE A 713 -6.49 -1.78 3.21
CA ILE A 713 -6.65 -1.08 1.95
C ILE A 713 -8.09 -1.28 1.45
N TYR A 714 -8.81 -0.18 1.26
CA TYR A 714 -10.21 -0.14 0.84
C TYR A 714 -10.37 0.75 -0.41
N GLY A 715 -11.62 1.00 -0.83
CA GLY A 715 -11.93 1.74 -2.05
C GLY A 715 -12.03 0.83 -3.26
N LEU A 716 -10.89 0.30 -3.73
CA LEU A 716 -10.65 -0.79 -4.71
C LEU A 716 -11.86 -1.19 -5.59
N CYS A 717 -12.50 -0.22 -6.23
CA CYS A 717 -13.76 -0.44 -6.93
C CYS A 717 -13.57 -0.50 -8.45
N PHE A 718 -12.63 0.29 -8.95
CA PHE A 718 -12.38 0.45 -10.38
C PHE A 718 -10.98 -0.07 -10.72
N ASN A 719 -10.77 -0.56 -11.93
CA ASN A 719 -9.46 -1.03 -12.36
C ASN A 719 -8.66 0.12 -12.97
N SER A 720 -7.34 0.12 -12.80
CA SER A 720 -6.48 1.14 -13.41
C SER A 720 -6.55 1.08 -14.95
N PRO A 721 -6.59 2.23 -15.65
CA PRO A 721 -6.94 2.33 -17.08
C PRO A 721 -5.71 2.14 -17.98
N TYR A 722 -4.85 1.18 -17.68
CA TYR A 722 -3.60 1.04 -18.43
C TYR A 722 -3.63 -0.10 -19.42
N SER A 723 -2.84 0.04 -20.49
CA SER A 723 -2.66 -1.00 -21.50
C SER A 723 -2.00 -2.25 -20.91
N TRP A 724 -2.29 -3.39 -21.54
CA TRP A 724 -1.55 -4.62 -21.28
C TRP A 724 -0.17 -4.53 -21.93
N LYS A 725 0.88 -4.76 -21.16
CA LYS A 725 2.24 -4.82 -21.67
C LYS A 725 2.49 -6.20 -22.30
N ASP A 726 2.56 -6.24 -23.61
CA ASP A 726 2.64 -7.47 -24.41
C ASP A 726 4.07 -8.00 -24.56
N ASN A 727 5.11 -7.16 -24.39
CA ASN A 727 6.52 -7.56 -24.36
C ASN A 727 7.36 -6.71 -23.38
N GLU A 728 8.55 -7.19 -23.01
CA GLU A 728 9.56 -6.39 -22.30
C GLU A 728 10.60 -5.82 -23.26
N TRP A 729 10.79 -4.51 -23.23
CA TRP A 729 11.88 -3.84 -23.94
C TRP A 729 12.41 -2.65 -23.14
N LYS A 730 13.61 -2.21 -23.50
CA LYS A 730 14.27 -1.05 -22.94
C LYS A 730 14.38 0.04 -24.00
N LYS A 731 14.28 1.28 -23.57
CA LYS A 731 14.64 2.46 -24.37
C LYS A 731 16.16 2.52 -24.53
N ASP A 732 16.63 3.33 -25.46
CA ASP A 732 18.07 3.52 -25.74
C ASP A 732 18.89 3.94 -24.51
N ASN A 733 18.24 4.61 -23.55
CA ASN A 733 18.84 5.00 -22.27
C ASN A 733 18.90 3.85 -21.23
N GLY A 734 18.61 2.62 -21.62
CA GLY A 734 18.65 1.42 -20.79
C GLY A 734 17.48 1.27 -19.80
N LYS A 735 16.54 2.23 -19.76
CA LYS A 735 15.34 2.14 -18.90
C LYS A 735 14.28 1.27 -19.55
N TYR A 736 13.60 0.47 -18.75
CA TYR A 736 12.45 -0.29 -19.21
C TYR A 736 11.33 0.64 -19.69
N ASP A 737 10.74 0.31 -20.84
CA ASP A 737 9.56 0.98 -21.33
C ASP A 737 8.30 0.38 -20.71
N TYR A 738 7.35 1.24 -20.35
CA TYR A 738 6.08 0.83 -19.75
C TYR A 738 4.94 0.75 -20.76
N THR A 739 5.12 1.28 -21.98
CA THR A 739 4.09 1.21 -23.02
C THR A 739 3.92 -0.22 -23.54
N ASP A 740 2.82 -0.44 -24.27
CA ASP A 740 2.59 -1.59 -25.14
C ASP A 740 3.28 -1.40 -26.51
N SER A 741 3.21 -2.40 -27.39
CA SER A 741 3.79 -2.35 -28.74
C SER A 741 3.19 -1.26 -29.64
N LEU A 742 2.08 -0.61 -29.24
CA LEU A 742 1.49 0.53 -29.93
C LEU A 742 1.96 1.88 -29.35
N GLY A 743 2.86 1.86 -28.36
CA GLY A 743 3.32 3.07 -27.67
C GLY A 743 2.30 3.63 -26.68
N VAL A 744 1.28 2.86 -26.29
CA VAL A 744 0.23 3.27 -25.37
C VAL A 744 0.54 2.76 -23.97
N PHE A 745 0.44 3.63 -22.97
CA PHE A 745 0.53 3.26 -21.55
C PHE A 745 -0.81 3.47 -20.83
N ASP A 746 -1.41 4.65 -21.02
CA ASP A 746 -2.67 5.07 -20.40
C ASP A 746 -3.78 5.13 -21.46
N LEU A 747 -4.84 4.33 -21.27
CA LEU A 747 -5.98 4.22 -22.17
C LEU A 747 -6.89 5.45 -22.11
N ASN A 748 -6.98 6.10 -20.95
CA ASN A 748 -7.74 7.33 -20.77
C ASN A 748 -7.08 8.46 -21.54
N ARG A 749 -5.76 8.62 -21.37
CA ARG A 749 -4.96 9.61 -22.10
C ARG A 749 -5.06 9.41 -23.61
N LYS A 750 -4.97 8.16 -24.08
CA LYS A 750 -5.15 7.81 -25.51
C LYS A 750 -6.49 8.34 -26.04
N LYS A 751 -7.61 8.02 -25.37
CA LYS A 751 -8.94 8.51 -25.79
C LYS A 751 -8.99 10.03 -25.87
N ILE A 752 -8.46 10.71 -24.85
CA ILE A 752 -8.49 12.19 -24.78
C ILE A 752 -7.72 12.79 -25.96
N ILE A 753 -6.52 12.28 -26.27
CA ILE A 753 -5.72 12.74 -27.41
C ILE A 753 -6.48 12.51 -28.72
N GLU A 754 -7.09 11.35 -28.92
CA GLU A 754 -7.91 11.05 -30.12
C GLU A 754 -9.09 12.02 -30.26
N CYS A 755 -9.76 12.38 -29.16
CA CYS A 755 -10.85 13.36 -29.18
C CYS A 755 -10.34 14.77 -29.52
N LEU A 756 -9.18 15.18 -28.99
CA LEU A 756 -8.55 16.46 -29.32
C LEU A 756 -8.13 16.54 -30.79
N ILE A 757 -7.62 15.45 -31.36
CA ILE A 757 -7.29 15.35 -32.78
C ILE A 757 -8.56 15.55 -33.63
N LYS A 758 -9.67 14.90 -33.27
CA LYS A 758 -10.98 15.06 -33.94
C LYS A 758 -11.58 16.45 -33.76
N ASN A 759 -11.27 17.16 -32.68
CA ASN A 759 -11.71 18.54 -32.45
C ASN A 759 -10.93 19.56 -33.28
N HIS A 760 -9.74 19.20 -33.79
CA HIS A 760 -8.84 20.04 -34.60
C HIS A 760 -8.29 21.30 -33.91
N ASP A 761 -8.49 21.48 -32.61
CA ASP A 761 -7.99 22.61 -31.81
C ASP A 761 -6.82 22.17 -30.92
N PHE A 762 -5.63 22.10 -31.51
CA PHE A 762 -4.37 21.83 -30.83
C PHE A 762 -3.20 22.43 -31.61
N SER A 763 -2.11 22.73 -30.92
CA SER A 763 -0.86 23.17 -31.56
C SER A 763 -0.18 22.00 -32.25
N GLU A 764 0.29 22.16 -33.49
CA GLU A 764 1.04 21.11 -34.18
C GLU A 764 2.34 20.75 -33.43
N CYS A 765 2.96 21.71 -32.72
CA CYS A 765 4.12 21.42 -31.87
C CYS A 765 3.76 20.75 -30.53
N SER A 766 2.48 20.48 -30.26
CA SER A 766 2.05 19.87 -29.02
C SER A 766 2.20 18.36 -28.99
N GLU A 767 1.98 17.79 -27.81
CA GLU A 767 1.88 16.34 -27.64
C GLU A 767 0.79 15.73 -28.53
N VAL A 768 -0.37 16.40 -28.66
CA VAL A 768 -1.47 15.96 -29.53
C VAL A 768 -1.00 15.95 -31.00
N GLY A 769 -0.27 16.99 -31.41
CA GLY A 769 0.33 17.08 -32.74
C GLY A 769 1.39 16.01 -32.98
N GLU A 770 2.24 15.72 -31.99
CA GLU A 770 3.24 14.66 -32.08
C GLU A 770 2.59 13.28 -32.21
N TYR A 771 1.55 12.99 -31.42
CA TYR A 771 0.81 11.74 -31.54
C TYR A 771 0.17 11.60 -32.92
N LYS A 772 -0.48 12.64 -33.43
CA LYS A 772 -1.05 12.66 -34.79
C LYS A 772 0.00 12.37 -35.86
N ARG A 773 1.19 12.99 -35.78
CA ARG A 773 2.30 12.74 -36.73
C ARG A 773 2.80 11.29 -36.71
N ARG A 774 2.69 10.58 -35.58
CA ARG A 774 3.09 9.16 -35.49
C ARG A 774 2.07 8.21 -36.12
N LEU A 775 0.83 8.65 -36.34
CA LEU A 775 -0.23 7.86 -36.98
C LEU A 775 -0.18 7.92 -38.51
N VAL A 776 0.45 8.95 -39.08
CA VAL A 776 0.60 9.22 -40.52
C VAL A 776 1.96 8.75 -40.97
#